data_AF-A0A955FM63-F1
#
_entry.id   AF-A0A955FM63-F1
#
_cell.length_a   1.000
_cell.length_b   1.000
_cell.length_c   1.000
_cell.angle_alpha   90.00
_cell.angle_beta   90.00
_cell.angle_gamma   90.00
#
_symmetry.space_group_name_H-M   'P 1'
#
loop_
_entity.id
_entity.type
_entity.pdbx_description
1 polymer ?
#
loop_
_entity_poly.entity_id
_entity_poly.type
_entity_poly.pdbx_seq_one_letter_code
_entity_poly.pdbx_strand_id
1 'polypeptide(L)'
;IIKDLQVVYCYYMYSVSKYISNLKINNMPAKNPDTNLPQSPNDQWRQLASEAIEQWDLEHPGVAALYENHVVPRLLDDNVNQSMITSEERSGGRFLHKHGNIDPEEVEHVVRYIRSNGETVPDKAGERTSHYLKFMADIVNDGILTGDAESIRHQIEAHVIKYENVPESYFDLHRRIAREQGHGDIEFSPNKKYELIGLVQADQRQSLSKWAEYLAGDDANYPDWFKRYAWDSILKLGDFDKEKIKFDKRDDSTVALYPEINRKALADVYDVMKKFHVLDETIDELQLTTILKEGSFSRLYAHAIKEVVLKSLEGLDEARGSWRLFKQTFGDQRVAKQLSDSLQGRYTGWCTVGEQTAYQQIENGDFYVYYTRDEDGNDTIPRVAIRMEDHSKVAEVRGILPDQELEPTLVNIANEQLKGLPGGEKYIRRAADMKRLTTLEKKLQKDPDVSLSAEDFVFLYEFDQNIEGFGYDRDPRIAEIQSKRSERDRLEFITVLPEILLRQRKASYSAYYKVAKFAGVETISQIQFDHLLKARIAEWSTNGVVDYIVRDYLENGNKPNLLATPNVIVDWQTLRAMAAKLGEGQSYRTNTKDELYSQYTAKELSGQLTSGPLRFGLILSGYTKQLSIARADAQLATLRRIQKKQPEINMQIPSVLDALILWHTIRARGDVWVGSLSGKKNDDRTFIKHLDLAAKYVDDKLSIPVSWVNDSGGYPFRHCLDSDSVFTSVMIG
;
A
#
# COMPACT_ATOMS: atom_id res chain seq x y z
N ILE A 1 -32.87 4.28 32.62
CA ILE A 1 -34.05 3.59 32.02
C ILE A 1 -34.59 4.37 30.82
N ILE A 2 -35.14 5.58 30.98
CA ILE A 2 -35.67 6.36 29.83
C ILE A 2 -34.55 6.77 28.84
N LYS A 3 -33.38 7.21 29.33
CA LYS A 3 -32.18 7.44 28.50
C LYS A 3 -31.68 6.16 27.81
N ASP A 4 -31.71 5.02 28.51
CA ASP A 4 -31.28 3.73 27.93
C ASP A 4 -32.24 3.23 26.85
N LEU A 5 -33.52 3.61 26.88
CA LEU A 5 -34.53 3.21 25.89
C LEU A 5 -34.54 4.10 24.64
N GLN A 6 -34.16 5.38 24.75
CA GLN A 6 -33.85 6.24 23.60
C GLN A 6 -32.59 5.77 22.87
N VAL A 7 -31.61 5.28 23.62
CA VAL A 7 -30.37 4.68 23.10
C VAL A 7 -30.65 3.41 22.30
N VAL A 8 -31.57 2.55 22.77
CA VAL A 8 -32.00 1.34 22.02
C VAL A 8 -32.72 1.71 20.72
N TYR A 9 -33.54 2.77 20.70
CA TYR A 9 -34.29 3.19 19.50
C TYR A 9 -33.40 3.78 18.39
N CYS A 10 -32.41 4.62 18.75
CA CYS A 10 -31.43 5.14 17.78
C CYS A 10 -30.57 4.01 17.18
N TYR A 11 -30.24 3.00 18.00
CA TYR A 11 -29.54 1.80 17.55
C TYR A 11 -30.42 0.90 16.66
N TYR A 12 -31.72 0.82 16.95
CA TYR A 12 -32.72 0.01 16.24
C TYR A 12 -32.97 0.54 14.81
N MET A 13 -33.22 1.85 14.64
CA MET A 13 -33.47 2.45 13.33
C MET A 13 -32.24 2.34 12.40
N TYR A 14 -31.04 2.46 12.98
CA TYR A 14 -29.80 2.36 12.24
C TYR A 14 -29.45 0.89 11.86
N SER A 15 -29.83 -0.09 12.67
CA SER A 15 -29.58 -1.53 12.43
C SER A 15 -30.59 -2.19 11.48
N VAL A 16 -31.86 -1.75 11.51
CA VAL A 16 -32.95 -2.26 10.65
C VAL A 16 -32.69 -1.97 9.17
N SER A 17 -32.11 -0.81 8.84
CA SER A 17 -31.70 -0.47 7.46
C SER A 17 -30.70 -1.48 6.86
N LYS A 18 -29.86 -2.11 7.69
CA LYS A 18 -28.86 -3.11 7.25
C LYS A 18 -29.46 -4.52 7.13
N TYR A 19 -30.44 -4.87 7.97
CA TYR A 19 -31.02 -6.23 8.00
C TYR A 19 -32.07 -6.47 6.90
N ILE A 20 -32.85 -5.44 6.53
CA ILE A 20 -33.87 -5.55 5.46
C ILE A 20 -33.22 -5.78 4.08
N SER A 21 -32.00 -5.29 3.87
CA SER A 21 -31.28 -5.48 2.60
C SER A 21 -30.85 -6.93 2.29
N ASN A 22 -30.85 -7.84 3.29
CA ASN A 22 -30.32 -9.20 3.14
C ASN A 22 -31.37 -10.33 3.25
N LEU A 23 -32.64 -10.01 3.49
CA LEU A 23 -33.69 -11.01 3.67
C LEU A 23 -34.68 -11.00 2.49
N LYS A 24 -34.45 -11.91 1.54
CA LYS A 24 -35.52 -12.38 0.65
C LYS A 24 -36.56 -13.13 1.50
N ILE A 25 -37.58 -12.45 2.00
CA ILE A 25 -38.69 -13.12 2.70
C ILE A 25 -39.92 -13.11 1.79
N ASN A 26 -40.07 -14.22 1.06
CA ASN A 26 -41.39 -14.75 0.76
C ASN A 26 -41.88 -15.49 2.01
N ASN A 27 -43.14 -15.26 2.38
CA ASN A 27 -43.96 -15.89 3.42
C ASN A 27 -43.82 -15.34 4.85
N MET A 28 -44.75 -14.46 5.23
CA MET A 28 -45.22 -14.32 6.61
C MET A 28 -46.65 -14.88 6.73
N PRO A 29 -46.97 -15.74 7.72
CA PRO A 29 -48.33 -15.95 8.17
C PRO A 29 -48.70 -14.87 9.20
N ALA A 30 -49.85 -14.24 8.99
CA ALA A 30 -50.48 -13.34 9.96
C ALA A 30 -50.91 -14.12 11.21
N LYS A 31 -50.25 -13.90 12.35
CA LYS A 31 -50.85 -14.03 13.69
C LYS A 31 -49.98 -13.39 14.77
N ASN A 32 -50.58 -12.46 15.50
CA ASN A 32 -50.05 -11.77 16.68
C ASN A 32 -49.72 -12.76 17.82
N PRO A 33 -48.59 -12.64 18.54
CA PRO A 33 -48.37 -13.39 19.77
C PRO A 33 -48.87 -12.61 21.01
N ASP A 34 -49.75 -13.31 21.74
CA ASP A 34 -50.12 -13.28 23.17
C ASP A 34 -50.10 -11.97 24.01
N THR A 35 -51.27 -11.62 24.54
CA THR A 35 -51.60 -10.39 25.31
C THR A 35 -51.32 -10.48 26.82
N ASN A 36 -50.39 -11.31 27.29
CA ASN A 36 -50.18 -11.55 28.73
C ASN A 36 -48.86 -11.00 29.32
N LEU A 37 -48.30 -9.92 28.76
CA LEU A 37 -47.12 -9.25 29.32
C LEU A 37 -47.50 -8.15 30.35
N PRO A 38 -46.72 -8.00 31.45
CA PRO A 38 -47.06 -7.09 32.54
C PRO A 38 -46.94 -5.61 32.16
N GLN A 39 -48.00 -4.83 32.43
CA GLN A 39 -48.20 -3.44 32.00
C GLN A 39 -47.29 -2.36 32.65
N SER A 40 -46.26 -2.74 33.43
CA SER A 40 -45.37 -1.79 34.13
C SER A 40 -43.95 -2.34 34.27
N PRO A 41 -42.89 -1.50 34.19
CA PRO A 41 -41.49 -1.94 34.29
C PRO A 41 -41.18 -2.54 35.68
N ASN A 42 -40.68 -3.76 35.71
CA ASN A 42 -40.18 -4.47 36.90
C ASN A 42 -38.84 -5.17 36.56
N ASP A 43 -38.23 -5.90 37.48
CA ASP A 43 -36.92 -6.54 37.26
C ASP A 43 -36.92 -7.60 36.13
N GLN A 44 -38.07 -8.19 35.81
CA GLN A 44 -38.20 -9.09 34.65
C GLN A 44 -38.05 -8.34 33.31
N TRP A 45 -38.46 -7.07 33.24
CA TRP A 45 -38.29 -6.24 32.03
C TRP A 45 -36.82 -5.87 31.78
N ARG A 46 -36.03 -5.66 32.84
CA ARG A 46 -34.58 -5.43 32.71
C ARG A 46 -33.86 -6.66 32.19
N GLN A 47 -34.28 -7.83 32.66
CA GLN A 47 -33.73 -9.10 32.22
C GLN A 47 -34.05 -9.37 30.74
N LEU A 48 -35.30 -9.17 30.31
CA LEU A 48 -35.69 -9.32 28.90
C LEU A 48 -34.99 -8.33 27.96
N ALA A 49 -34.79 -7.08 28.40
CA ALA A 49 -34.03 -6.09 27.63
C ALA A 49 -32.54 -6.46 27.55
N SER A 50 -31.96 -7.02 28.61
CA SER A 50 -30.57 -7.50 28.62
C SER A 50 -30.38 -8.74 27.74
N GLU A 51 -31.32 -9.68 27.76
CA GLU A 51 -31.32 -10.89 26.91
C GLU A 51 -31.49 -10.53 25.42
N ALA A 52 -32.32 -9.54 25.10
CA ALA A 52 -32.47 -9.03 23.73
C ALA A 52 -31.22 -8.27 23.23
N ILE A 53 -30.50 -7.58 24.12
CA ILE A 53 -29.21 -6.94 23.81
C ILE A 53 -28.10 -7.97 23.58
N GLU A 54 -28.11 -9.11 24.28
CA GLU A 54 -27.15 -10.19 24.09
C GLU A 54 -27.40 -11.01 22.81
N GLN A 55 -28.65 -11.08 22.30
CA GLN A 55 -29.02 -11.90 21.14
C GLN A 55 -29.45 -11.14 19.87
N TRP A 56 -29.64 -9.81 19.93
CA TRP A 56 -30.04 -8.94 18.81
C TRP A 56 -31.29 -9.41 18.04
N ASP A 57 -32.32 -9.90 18.75
CA ASP A 57 -33.60 -10.31 18.15
C ASP A 57 -34.62 -9.15 18.12
N LEU A 58 -34.82 -8.59 16.92
CA LEU A 58 -35.70 -7.44 16.65
C LEU A 58 -37.20 -7.81 16.64
N GLU A 59 -37.55 -9.10 16.52
CA GLU A 59 -38.95 -9.56 16.57
C GLU A 59 -39.40 -9.92 17.98
N HIS A 60 -38.55 -9.67 18.98
CA HIS A 60 -38.86 -9.99 20.37
C HIS A 60 -40.08 -9.17 20.86
N PRO A 61 -41.17 -9.81 21.33
CA PRO A 61 -42.43 -9.13 21.68
C PRO A 61 -42.30 -7.99 22.70
N GLY A 62 -41.28 -8.05 23.56
CA GLY A 62 -40.97 -7.01 24.54
C GLY A 62 -40.47 -5.68 23.93
N VAL A 63 -39.83 -5.72 22.75
CA VAL A 63 -39.31 -4.52 22.06
C VAL A 63 -40.45 -3.78 21.33
N ALA A 64 -41.31 -4.51 20.64
CA ALA A 64 -42.49 -3.96 19.97
C ALA A 64 -43.48 -3.32 20.98
N ALA A 65 -43.73 -3.99 22.10
CA ALA A 65 -44.63 -3.48 23.14
C ALA A 65 -44.08 -2.23 23.86
N LEU A 66 -42.75 -2.12 24.00
CA LEU A 66 -42.10 -0.95 24.58
C LEU A 66 -42.23 0.30 23.69
N TYR A 67 -42.10 0.11 22.36
CA TYR A 67 -42.28 1.18 21.39
C TYR A 67 -43.71 1.73 21.40
N GLU A 68 -44.72 0.86 21.30
CA GLU A 68 -46.14 1.27 21.24
C GLU A 68 -46.64 1.90 22.54
N ASN A 69 -46.22 1.40 23.71
CA ASN A 69 -46.86 1.80 24.98
C ASN A 69 -46.12 2.91 25.74
N HIS A 70 -44.84 3.18 25.45
CA HIS A 70 -44.03 4.12 26.24
C HIS A 70 -43.28 5.18 25.44
N VAL A 71 -42.98 4.92 24.16
CA VAL A 71 -42.37 5.93 23.28
C VAL A 71 -43.47 6.77 22.62
N VAL A 72 -44.46 6.13 22.00
CA VAL A 72 -45.58 6.81 21.31
C VAL A 72 -46.34 7.80 22.20
N PRO A 73 -46.67 7.49 23.48
CA PRO A 73 -47.44 8.43 24.30
C PRO A 73 -46.67 9.67 24.80
N ARG A 74 -45.32 9.61 24.88
CA ARG A 74 -44.50 10.77 25.29
C ARG A 74 -44.18 11.71 24.12
N LEU A 75 -44.27 11.22 22.89
CA LEU A 75 -44.23 12.03 21.67
C LEU A 75 -45.49 12.92 21.49
N LEU A 76 -46.54 12.67 22.28
CA LEU A 76 -47.80 13.43 22.23
C LEU A 76 -47.86 14.61 23.21
N ASP A 77 -46.91 14.75 24.14
CA ASP A 77 -46.95 15.76 25.23
C ASP A 77 -46.20 17.06 24.89
N ASP A 78 -45.26 17.02 23.94
CA ASP A 78 -44.55 18.22 23.47
C ASP A 78 -45.32 18.85 22.30
N ASN A 79 -46.02 19.95 22.57
CA ASN A 79 -46.56 20.85 21.55
C ASN A 79 -45.38 21.46 20.75
N VAL A 80 -44.93 20.74 19.72
CA VAL A 80 -43.89 21.19 18.78
C VAL A 80 -44.42 22.40 18.01
N ASN A 81 -43.88 23.57 18.29
CA ASN A 81 -44.09 24.78 17.49
C ASN A 81 -43.58 24.51 16.05
N GLN A 82 -44.50 24.22 15.13
CA GLN A 82 -44.20 23.86 13.75
C GLN A 82 -43.68 25.07 12.95
N SER A 83 -42.38 25.10 12.64
CA SER A 83 -41.86 25.86 11.51
C SER A 83 -42.30 25.21 10.19
N MET A 84 -42.74 26.02 9.21
CA MET A 84 -43.11 25.51 7.89
C MET A 84 -41.88 24.99 7.14
N ILE A 85 -41.98 23.80 6.53
CA ILE A 85 -40.96 23.25 5.61
C ILE A 85 -40.75 24.23 4.45
N THR A 86 -39.51 24.63 4.20
CA THR A 86 -39.16 25.61 3.17
C THR A 86 -39.30 25.03 1.76
N SER A 87 -39.35 25.88 0.74
CA SER A 87 -39.32 25.43 -0.67
C SER A 87 -38.03 24.72 -1.04
N GLU A 88 -36.92 25.10 -0.41
CA GLU A 88 -35.63 24.45 -0.56
C GLU A 88 -35.65 23.04 0.02
N GLU A 89 -36.16 22.85 1.24
CA GLU A 89 -36.29 21.53 1.88
C GLU A 89 -37.19 20.58 1.08
N ARG A 90 -38.29 21.07 0.50
CA ARG A 90 -39.14 20.26 -0.39
C ARG A 90 -38.41 19.83 -1.66
N SER A 91 -37.57 20.70 -2.20
CA SER A 91 -36.81 20.42 -3.43
C SER A 91 -35.69 19.42 -3.17
N GLY A 92 -34.98 19.61 -2.07
CA GLY A 92 -34.04 18.64 -1.54
C GLY A 92 -34.67 17.28 -1.20
N GLY A 93 -35.88 17.28 -0.61
CA GLY A 93 -36.65 16.06 -0.37
C GLY A 93 -36.97 15.30 -1.65
N ARG A 94 -37.33 15.99 -2.75
CA ARG A 94 -37.49 15.36 -4.08
C ARG A 94 -36.19 14.76 -4.59
N PHE A 95 -35.07 15.47 -4.42
CA PHE A 95 -33.75 14.97 -4.80
C PHE A 95 -33.39 13.70 -4.02
N LEU A 96 -33.49 13.73 -2.69
CA LEU A 96 -33.16 12.60 -1.82
C LEU A 96 -34.08 11.39 -2.03
N HIS A 97 -35.36 11.60 -2.30
CA HIS A 97 -36.24 10.49 -2.65
C HIS A 97 -35.73 9.73 -3.88
N LYS A 98 -35.17 10.46 -4.85
CA LYS A 98 -34.74 9.89 -6.14
C LYS A 98 -33.30 9.37 -6.11
N HIS A 99 -32.41 10.04 -5.40
CA HIS A 99 -30.96 9.83 -5.45
C HIS A 99 -30.31 9.54 -4.09
N GLY A 100 -31.03 9.78 -3.00
CA GLY A 100 -30.53 9.59 -1.63
C GLY A 100 -30.61 8.14 -1.17
N ASN A 101 -30.03 7.88 0.00
CA ASN A 101 -30.03 6.57 0.64
C ASN A 101 -31.06 6.52 1.78
N ILE A 102 -32.31 6.87 1.47
CA ILE A 102 -33.41 6.86 2.43
C ILE A 102 -34.28 5.65 2.16
N ASP A 103 -34.56 4.87 3.20
CA ASP A 103 -35.45 3.70 3.11
C ASP A 103 -36.90 4.18 2.88
N PRO A 104 -37.54 3.81 1.75
CA PRO A 104 -38.92 4.19 1.49
C PRO A 104 -39.91 3.66 2.53
N GLU A 105 -39.64 2.51 3.14
CA GLU A 105 -40.52 1.94 4.17
C GLU A 105 -40.46 2.75 5.46
N GLU A 106 -39.28 3.24 5.84
CA GLU A 106 -39.07 4.13 6.98
C GLU A 106 -39.85 5.44 6.79
N VAL A 107 -39.76 6.04 5.60
CA VAL A 107 -40.53 7.24 5.23
C VAL A 107 -42.03 6.96 5.33
N GLU A 108 -42.49 5.80 4.87
CA GLU A 108 -43.92 5.44 4.94
C GLU A 108 -44.40 5.24 6.39
N HIS A 109 -43.57 4.66 7.27
CA HIS A 109 -43.90 4.55 8.69
C HIS A 109 -44.04 5.91 9.36
N VAL A 110 -43.08 6.80 9.13
CA VAL A 110 -43.10 8.16 9.70
C VAL A 110 -44.28 8.97 9.16
N VAL A 111 -44.55 8.92 7.86
CA VAL A 111 -45.68 9.66 7.29
C VAL A 111 -47.02 9.12 7.80
N ARG A 112 -47.17 7.80 7.96
CA ARG A 112 -48.37 7.22 8.59
C ARG A 112 -48.55 7.70 10.03
N TYR A 113 -47.45 7.74 10.79
CA TYR A 113 -47.45 8.26 12.15
C TYR A 113 -47.90 9.74 12.19
N ILE A 114 -47.28 10.61 11.39
CA ILE A 114 -47.62 12.04 11.30
C ILE A 114 -49.11 12.22 10.96
N ARG A 115 -49.62 11.49 9.95
CA ARG A 115 -51.04 11.53 9.55
C ARG A 115 -51.97 11.04 10.64
N SER A 116 -51.59 10.01 11.38
CA SER A 116 -52.41 9.49 12.50
C SER A 116 -52.55 10.47 13.66
N ASN A 117 -51.60 11.40 13.79
CA ASN A 117 -51.63 12.48 14.79
C ASN A 117 -52.35 13.75 14.29
N GLY A 118 -53.03 13.69 13.14
CA GLY A 118 -53.88 14.78 12.63
C GLY A 118 -53.18 15.81 11.75
N GLU A 119 -51.89 15.62 11.46
CA GLU A 119 -51.15 16.47 10.52
C GLU A 119 -51.36 16.05 9.06
N THR A 120 -51.35 17.01 8.14
CA THR A 120 -51.48 16.74 6.70
C THR A 120 -50.11 16.68 6.02
N VAL A 121 -49.76 15.50 5.51
CA VAL A 121 -48.56 15.30 4.66
C VAL A 121 -48.99 15.07 3.22
N PRO A 122 -48.59 15.90 2.24
CA PRO A 122 -48.92 15.67 0.83
C PRO A 122 -48.39 14.33 0.30
N ASP A 123 -49.11 13.69 -0.61
CA ASP A 123 -48.72 12.37 -1.17
C ASP A 123 -47.50 12.39 -2.11
N LYS A 124 -47.03 13.57 -2.53
CA LYS A 124 -45.87 13.68 -3.42
C LYS A 124 -44.62 13.16 -2.70
N ALA A 125 -43.90 12.25 -3.34
CA ALA A 125 -42.79 11.53 -2.70
C ALA A 125 -41.72 12.45 -2.08
N GLY A 126 -41.36 13.56 -2.72
CA GLY A 126 -40.41 14.51 -2.12
C GLY A 126 -40.96 15.30 -0.93
N GLU A 127 -42.27 15.56 -0.87
CA GLU A 127 -42.90 16.17 0.31
C GLU A 127 -42.83 15.20 1.48
N ARG A 128 -43.16 13.93 1.24
CA ARG A 128 -43.04 12.84 2.22
C ARG A 128 -41.62 12.73 2.77
N THR A 129 -40.61 12.75 1.91
CA THR A 129 -39.20 12.74 2.34
C THR A 129 -38.82 13.99 3.14
N SER A 130 -39.29 15.18 2.77
CA SER A 130 -39.01 16.39 3.55
C SER A 130 -39.68 16.39 4.93
N HIS A 131 -40.91 15.85 5.05
CA HIS A 131 -41.56 15.65 6.35
C HIS A 131 -40.86 14.57 7.18
N TYR A 132 -40.36 13.51 6.55
CA TYR A 132 -39.53 12.52 7.20
C TYR A 132 -38.26 13.16 7.80
N LEU A 133 -37.51 13.96 7.02
CA LEU A 133 -36.32 14.65 7.55
C LEU A 133 -36.63 15.60 8.70
N LYS A 134 -37.72 16.36 8.59
CA LYS A 134 -38.19 17.22 9.68
C LYS A 134 -38.51 16.42 10.93
N PHE A 135 -39.16 15.25 10.79
CA PHE A 135 -39.42 14.35 11.91
C PHE A 135 -38.12 13.79 12.51
N MET A 136 -37.14 13.45 11.67
CA MET A 136 -35.83 13.00 12.15
C MET A 136 -35.12 14.08 12.97
N ALA A 137 -35.21 15.34 12.55
CA ALA A 137 -34.64 16.46 13.29
C ALA A 137 -35.45 16.79 14.57
N ASP A 138 -36.75 17.07 14.45
CA ASP A 138 -37.57 17.62 15.53
C ASP A 138 -37.93 16.57 16.59
N ILE A 139 -38.08 15.30 16.20
CA ILE A 139 -38.66 14.25 17.05
C ILE A 139 -37.64 13.17 17.41
N VAL A 140 -36.90 12.66 16.42
CA VAL A 140 -35.93 11.57 16.64
C VAL A 140 -34.61 12.10 17.22
N ASN A 141 -34.33 13.40 17.05
CA ASN A 141 -33.06 14.02 17.42
C ASN A 141 -31.88 13.38 16.65
N ASP A 142 -32.00 13.27 15.32
CA ASP A 142 -30.90 12.83 14.44
C ASP A 142 -29.71 13.77 14.58
N GLY A 143 -28.58 13.26 15.08
CA GLY A 143 -27.45 14.07 15.51
C GLY A 143 -26.85 14.94 14.42
N ILE A 144 -26.81 14.47 13.17
CA ILE A 144 -26.30 15.26 12.04
C ILE A 144 -27.24 16.41 11.68
N LEU A 145 -28.55 16.23 11.89
CA LEU A 145 -29.53 17.28 11.63
C LEU A 145 -29.59 18.29 12.78
N THR A 146 -29.52 17.81 14.03
CA THR A 146 -29.76 18.62 15.23
C THR A 146 -28.50 19.17 15.91
N GLY A 147 -27.33 18.58 15.68
CA GLY A 147 -26.13 18.89 16.44
C GLY A 147 -26.06 18.22 17.81
N ASP A 148 -26.98 17.29 18.13
CA ASP A 148 -26.95 16.59 19.42
C ASP A 148 -25.71 15.69 19.55
N ALA A 149 -24.86 16.01 20.54
CA ALA A 149 -23.57 15.36 20.71
C ALA A 149 -23.67 13.85 21.01
N GLU A 150 -24.68 13.41 21.76
CA GLU A 150 -24.86 11.98 22.07
C GLU A 150 -25.36 11.22 20.85
N SER A 151 -26.30 11.78 20.10
CA SER A 151 -26.81 11.20 18.85
C SER A 151 -25.71 11.10 17.79
N ILE A 152 -24.90 12.16 17.61
CA ILE A 152 -23.70 12.14 16.74
C ILE A 152 -22.75 11.03 17.17
N ARG A 153 -22.44 10.92 18.47
CA ARG A 153 -21.53 9.89 18.98
C ARG A 153 -22.02 8.49 18.63
N HIS A 154 -23.31 8.21 18.77
CA HIS A 154 -23.88 6.91 18.39
C HIS A 154 -23.83 6.66 16.89
N GLN A 155 -24.15 7.68 16.07
CA GLN A 155 -24.04 7.58 14.62
C GLN A 155 -22.60 7.28 14.19
N ILE A 156 -21.60 7.91 14.81
CA ILE A 156 -20.19 7.64 14.54
C ILE A 156 -19.83 6.20 14.92
N GLU A 157 -20.14 5.76 16.14
CA GLU A 157 -19.76 4.41 16.59
C GLU A 157 -20.39 3.29 15.76
N ALA A 158 -21.59 3.50 15.22
CA ALA A 158 -22.24 2.51 14.37
C ALA A 158 -21.49 2.24 13.05
N HIS A 159 -20.55 3.11 12.68
CA HIS A 159 -19.77 3.02 11.44
C HIS A 159 -18.29 2.73 11.65
N VAL A 160 -17.81 2.68 12.89
CA VAL A 160 -16.43 2.32 13.18
C VAL A 160 -16.21 0.83 12.91
N ILE A 161 -15.08 0.48 12.30
CA ILE A 161 -14.72 -0.92 12.04
C ILE A 161 -14.72 -1.76 13.32
N LYS A 162 -15.28 -2.97 13.24
CA LYS A 162 -15.25 -3.93 14.34
C LYS A 162 -13.90 -4.65 14.40
N TYR A 163 -13.52 -5.10 15.60
CA TYR A 163 -12.25 -5.77 15.82
C TYR A 163 -12.06 -7.01 14.90
N GLU A 164 -13.11 -7.82 14.79
CA GLU A 164 -13.15 -9.04 14.00
C GLU A 164 -13.10 -8.81 12.49
N ASN A 165 -13.38 -7.60 12.02
CA ASN A 165 -13.41 -7.27 10.60
C ASN A 165 -12.08 -6.70 10.08
N VAL A 166 -11.11 -6.40 10.95
CA VAL A 166 -9.81 -5.90 10.51
C VAL A 166 -9.04 -7.02 9.81
N PRO A 167 -8.70 -6.88 8.51
CA PRO A 167 -8.10 -7.95 7.73
C PRO A 167 -6.62 -8.17 8.10
N GLU A 168 -6.13 -9.41 7.95
CA GLU A 168 -4.71 -9.72 8.24
C GLU A 168 -3.74 -8.93 7.34
N SER A 169 -4.18 -8.54 6.14
CA SER A 169 -3.41 -7.72 5.20
C SER A 169 -2.99 -6.36 5.79
N TYR A 170 -3.76 -5.81 6.74
CA TYR A 170 -3.39 -4.59 7.47
C TYR A 170 -2.11 -4.79 8.30
N PHE A 171 -2.00 -5.95 8.97
CA PHE A 171 -0.82 -6.30 9.75
C PHE A 171 0.36 -6.70 8.87
N ASP A 172 0.10 -7.35 7.72
CA ASP A 172 1.13 -7.65 6.72
C ASP A 172 1.80 -6.37 6.20
N LEU A 173 1.02 -5.31 5.96
CA LEU A 173 1.56 -4.01 5.55
C LEU A 173 2.49 -3.43 6.63
N HIS A 174 2.09 -3.46 7.90
CA HIS A 174 2.93 -2.97 8.99
C HIS A 174 4.20 -3.80 9.18
N ARG A 175 4.12 -5.13 9.00
CA ARG A 175 5.30 -6.01 8.97
C ARG A 175 6.25 -5.61 7.85
N ARG A 176 5.72 -5.34 6.65
CA ARG A 176 6.50 -4.88 5.49
C ARG A 176 7.21 -3.56 5.77
N ILE A 177 6.49 -2.56 6.29
CA ILE A 177 7.03 -1.23 6.61
C ILE A 177 8.16 -1.34 7.64
N ALA A 178 7.96 -2.12 8.71
CA ALA A 178 8.99 -2.31 9.74
C ALA A 178 10.27 -2.95 9.15
N ARG A 179 10.11 -3.93 8.25
CA ARG A 179 11.23 -4.54 7.54
C ARG A 179 11.96 -3.54 6.64
N GLU A 180 11.22 -2.74 5.87
CA GLU A 180 11.78 -1.70 4.98
C GLU A 180 12.51 -0.60 5.76
N GLN A 181 12.07 -0.31 6.99
CA GLN A 181 12.71 0.63 7.89
C GLN A 181 13.96 0.05 8.58
N GLY A 182 14.19 -1.26 8.49
CA GLY A 182 15.37 -1.94 9.03
C GLY A 182 15.15 -2.52 10.43
N HIS A 183 13.90 -2.59 10.91
CA HIS A 183 13.55 -3.26 12.17
C HIS A 183 13.49 -4.80 12.04
N GLY A 184 13.63 -5.33 10.83
CA GLY A 184 13.53 -6.76 10.54
C GLY A 184 12.08 -7.26 10.53
N ASP A 185 11.90 -8.58 10.58
CA ASP A 185 10.57 -9.17 10.66
C ASP A 185 10.04 -9.08 12.08
N ILE A 186 8.91 -8.38 12.22
CA ILE A 186 8.21 -8.20 13.49
C ILE A 186 6.99 -9.14 13.55
N GLU A 187 6.73 -9.72 14.71
CA GLU A 187 5.48 -10.42 14.99
C GLU A 187 4.59 -9.55 15.86
N PHE A 188 3.30 -9.46 15.49
CA PHE A 188 2.31 -8.78 16.32
C PHE A 188 1.65 -9.77 17.26
N SER A 189 1.92 -9.62 18.56
CA SER A 189 1.17 -10.33 19.59
C SER A 189 -0.32 -9.94 19.54
N PRO A 190 -1.25 -10.77 20.06
CA PRO A 190 -2.67 -10.43 20.14
C PRO A 190 -2.92 -9.06 20.80
N ASN A 191 -2.17 -8.75 21.86
CA ASN A 191 -2.27 -7.44 22.54
C ASN A 191 -1.82 -6.30 21.62
N LYS A 192 -0.76 -6.50 20.84
CA LYS A 192 -0.31 -5.45 19.90
C LYS A 192 -1.28 -5.26 18.74
N LYS A 193 -1.90 -6.33 18.26
CA LYS A 193 -3.00 -6.23 17.29
C LYS A 193 -4.18 -5.44 17.86
N TYR A 194 -4.56 -5.71 19.11
CA TYR A 194 -5.61 -4.96 19.80
C TYR A 194 -5.29 -3.47 19.92
N GLU A 195 -4.07 -3.11 20.31
CA GLU A 195 -3.62 -1.71 20.33
C GLU A 195 -3.71 -1.06 18.94
N LEU A 196 -3.19 -1.72 17.91
CA LEU A 196 -3.19 -1.18 16.54
C LEU A 196 -4.61 -1.00 15.98
N ILE A 197 -5.51 -1.95 16.26
CA ILE A 197 -6.92 -1.84 15.89
C ILE A 197 -7.58 -0.67 16.63
N GLY A 198 -7.26 -0.50 17.91
CA GLY A 198 -7.75 0.64 18.69
C GLY A 198 -7.40 2.00 18.08
N LEU A 199 -6.21 2.12 17.48
CA LEU A 199 -5.81 3.33 16.75
C LEU A 199 -6.65 3.55 15.50
N VAL A 200 -6.81 2.51 14.68
CA VAL A 200 -7.63 2.56 13.46
C VAL A 200 -9.04 3.01 13.80
N GLN A 201 -9.63 2.42 14.83
CA GLN A 201 -10.98 2.78 15.28
C GLN A 201 -11.05 4.21 15.77
N ALA A 202 -10.07 4.67 16.56
CA ALA A 202 -10.04 6.05 17.05
C ALA A 202 -9.85 7.07 15.92
N ASP A 203 -9.02 6.77 14.94
CA ASP A 203 -8.79 7.58 13.74
C ASP A 203 -10.05 7.62 12.84
N GLN A 204 -10.77 6.50 12.70
CA GLN A 204 -12.08 6.48 12.03
C GLN A 204 -13.14 7.30 12.76
N ARG A 205 -13.24 7.19 14.09
CA ARG A 205 -14.13 8.04 14.91
C ARG A 205 -13.85 9.50 14.68
N GLN A 206 -12.58 9.88 14.72
CA GLN A 206 -12.19 11.27 14.56
C GLN A 206 -12.50 11.80 13.17
N SER A 207 -12.14 11.06 12.11
CA SER A 207 -12.42 11.50 10.74
C SER A 207 -13.91 11.73 10.50
N LEU A 208 -14.80 10.90 11.07
CA LEU A 208 -16.24 11.17 11.07
C LEU A 208 -16.64 12.35 11.95
N SER A 209 -16.01 12.50 13.12
CA SER A 209 -16.28 13.63 14.02
C SER A 209 -16.04 14.96 13.31
N LYS A 210 -15.00 15.08 12.49
CA LYS A 210 -14.74 16.29 11.68
C LYS A 210 -15.87 16.62 10.70
N TRP A 211 -16.49 15.59 10.10
CA TRP A 211 -17.68 15.78 9.26
C TRP A 211 -18.89 16.20 10.08
N ALA A 212 -19.16 15.51 11.19
CA ALA A 212 -20.29 15.80 12.06
C ALA A 212 -20.20 17.20 12.68
N GLU A 213 -19.03 17.58 13.21
CA GLU A 213 -18.75 18.92 13.76
C GLU A 213 -19.01 20.03 12.75
N TYR A 214 -18.66 19.80 11.47
CA TYR A 214 -18.93 20.79 10.44
C TYR A 214 -20.41 20.79 10.06
N LEU A 215 -20.96 19.64 9.62
CA LEU A 215 -22.33 19.55 9.10
C LEU A 215 -23.40 19.94 10.12
N ALA A 216 -23.20 19.57 11.38
CA ALA A 216 -24.15 19.78 12.46
C ALA A 216 -23.83 21.02 13.32
N GLY A 217 -22.69 21.67 13.07
CA GLY A 217 -22.29 22.89 13.76
C GLY A 217 -22.93 24.16 13.20
N ASP A 218 -22.90 25.23 13.98
CA ASP A 218 -23.47 26.54 13.62
C ASP A 218 -22.81 27.17 12.37
N ASP A 219 -21.59 26.75 12.05
CA ASP A 219 -20.82 27.25 10.91
C ASP A 219 -21.36 26.76 9.55
N ALA A 220 -22.03 25.60 9.50
CA ALA A 220 -22.57 25.04 8.26
C ALA A 220 -24.04 25.39 8.08
N ASN A 221 -24.30 26.43 7.29
CA ASN A 221 -25.66 26.85 6.95
C ASN A 221 -26.27 26.01 5.82
N TYR A 222 -26.18 24.68 5.92
CA TYR A 222 -26.77 23.76 4.95
C TYR A 222 -28.18 23.32 5.35
N PRO A 223 -29.08 23.11 4.38
CA PRO A 223 -30.38 22.50 4.63
C PRO A 223 -30.26 21.02 5.03
N ASP A 224 -31.25 20.49 5.74
CA ASP A 224 -31.23 19.15 6.34
C ASP A 224 -31.06 18.06 5.28
N TRP A 225 -31.69 18.25 4.12
CA TRP A 225 -31.53 17.32 3.00
C TRP A 225 -30.07 17.21 2.53
N PHE A 226 -29.31 18.31 2.54
CA PHE A 226 -27.93 18.29 2.09
C PHE A 226 -27.00 17.70 3.15
N LYS A 227 -27.24 18.03 4.43
CA LYS A 227 -26.53 17.40 5.55
C LYS A 227 -26.69 15.88 5.49
N ARG A 228 -27.93 15.39 5.33
CA ARG A 228 -28.21 13.96 5.22
C ARG A 228 -27.57 13.34 3.98
N TYR A 229 -27.67 14.00 2.83
CA TYR A 229 -27.06 13.55 1.57
C TYR A 229 -25.54 13.37 1.68
N ALA A 230 -24.85 14.38 2.23
CA ALA A 230 -23.40 14.35 2.39
C ALA A 230 -22.98 13.25 3.38
N TRP A 231 -23.63 13.20 4.56
CA TRP A 231 -23.34 12.20 5.59
C TRP A 231 -23.54 10.77 5.07
N ASP A 232 -24.71 10.42 4.55
CA ASP A 232 -24.99 9.07 4.05
C ASP A 232 -24.04 8.65 2.91
N SER A 233 -23.55 9.63 2.14
CA SER A 233 -22.61 9.40 1.06
C SER A 233 -21.20 9.11 1.59
N ILE A 234 -20.65 9.93 2.49
CA ILE A 234 -19.27 9.76 2.98
C ILE A 234 -19.09 8.44 3.74
N LEU A 235 -20.17 7.91 4.33
CA LEU A 235 -20.15 6.64 5.07
C LEU A 235 -19.84 5.43 4.16
N LYS A 236 -19.97 5.59 2.84
CA LYS A 236 -19.74 4.55 1.82
C LYS A 236 -18.42 4.71 1.08
N LEU A 237 -17.63 5.74 1.41
CA LEU A 237 -16.41 6.08 0.69
C LEU A 237 -15.16 5.63 1.44
N GLY A 238 -14.23 5.04 0.71
CA GLY A 238 -12.87 4.73 1.15
C GLY A 238 -11.91 5.88 0.80
N ASP A 239 -10.66 5.52 0.58
CA ASP A 239 -9.60 6.46 0.23
C ASP A 239 -9.85 7.16 -1.11
N PHE A 240 -9.28 8.36 -1.24
CA PHE A 240 -9.30 9.15 -2.47
C PHE A 240 -8.09 8.81 -3.35
N ASP A 241 -8.36 8.19 -4.50
CA ASP A 241 -7.37 7.94 -5.54
C ASP A 241 -7.16 9.22 -6.36
N LYS A 242 -6.02 9.89 -6.14
CA LYS A 242 -5.67 11.15 -6.81
C LYS A 242 -5.42 10.98 -8.30
N GLU A 243 -4.94 9.82 -8.75
CA GLU A 243 -4.68 9.56 -10.16
C GLU A 243 -5.97 9.37 -10.95
N LYS A 244 -6.89 8.59 -10.37
CA LYS A 244 -8.18 8.28 -11.00
C LYS A 244 -9.26 9.32 -10.68
N ILE A 245 -8.97 10.27 -9.78
CA ILE A 245 -9.87 11.32 -9.28
C ILE A 245 -11.21 10.71 -8.86
N LYS A 246 -11.13 9.74 -7.95
CA LYS A 246 -12.31 9.01 -7.46
C LYS A 246 -12.07 8.48 -6.06
N PHE A 247 -13.16 8.22 -5.35
CA PHE A 247 -13.11 7.48 -4.09
C PHE A 247 -13.26 5.99 -4.31
N ASP A 248 -12.51 5.21 -3.55
CA ASP A 248 -12.77 3.79 -3.39
C ASP A 248 -14.07 3.56 -2.61
N LYS A 249 -14.59 2.34 -2.68
CA LYS A 249 -15.77 1.94 -1.91
C LYS A 249 -15.34 1.44 -0.54
N ARG A 250 -16.12 1.77 0.47
CA ARG A 250 -15.98 1.24 1.82
C ARG A 250 -16.87 0.02 2.02
N ASP A 251 -16.33 -0.97 2.70
CA ASP A 251 -17.04 -2.10 3.28
C ASP A 251 -16.71 -2.25 4.77
N ASP A 252 -17.19 -3.33 5.39
CA ASP A 252 -17.03 -3.57 6.82
C ASP A 252 -15.60 -3.98 7.22
N SER A 253 -14.71 -4.25 6.26
CA SER A 253 -13.29 -4.58 6.44
C SER A 253 -12.34 -3.41 6.19
N THR A 254 -12.88 -2.25 5.79
CA THR A 254 -12.08 -1.08 5.43
C THR A 254 -11.45 -0.43 6.65
N VAL A 255 -10.11 -0.45 6.71
CA VAL A 255 -9.30 0.17 7.77
C VAL A 255 -8.99 1.65 7.53
N ALA A 256 -9.20 2.14 6.31
CA ALA A 256 -8.92 3.51 5.93
C ALA A 256 -9.74 4.54 6.71
N LEU A 257 -9.19 5.74 6.85
CA LEU A 257 -9.89 6.92 7.35
C LEU A 257 -11.12 7.23 6.50
N TYR A 258 -12.14 7.88 7.06
CA TYR A 258 -13.17 8.50 6.23
C TYR A 258 -12.57 9.63 5.40
N PRO A 259 -13.14 9.93 4.21
CA PRO A 259 -12.65 11.02 3.38
C PRO A 259 -12.42 12.30 4.19
N GLU A 260 -11.34 13.01 3.92
CA GLU A 260 -11.10 14.28 4.60
C GLU A 260 -12.23 15.27 4.26
N ILE A 261 -12.68 16.08 5.22
CA ILE A 261 -13.56 17.20 4.91
C ILE A 261 -12.75 18.38 4.37
N ASN A 262 -13.15 18.89 3.21
CA ASN A 262 -12.70 20.16 2.65
C ASN A 262 -13.92 21.08 2.51
N ARG A 263 -13.97 22.12 3.37
CA ARG A 263 -15.13 23.01 3.51
C ARG A 263 -15.47 23.74 2.20
N LYS A 264 -14.46 24.17 1.44
CA LYS A 264 -14.64 24.84 0.15
C LYS A 264 -15.19 23.87 -0.90
N ALA A 265 -14.60 22.68 -1.02
CA ALA A 265 -15.08 21.67 -1.95
C ALA A 265 -16.53 21.23 -1.63
N LEU A 266 -16.89 21.09 -0.34
CA LEU A 266 -18.26 20.76 0.05
C LEU A 266 -19.25 21.90 -0.25
N ALA A 267 -18.84 23.16 -0.02
CA ALA A 267 -19.64 24.33 -0.40
C ALA A 267 -19.85 24.40 -1.91
N ASP A 268 -18.81 24.14 -2.72
CA ASP A 268 -18.94 24.09 -4.17
C ASP A 268 -19.94 23.00 -4.60
N VAL A 269 -19.89 21.81 -3.99
CA VAL A 269 -20.87 20.73 -4.22
C VAL A 269 -22.29 21.17 -3.89
N TYR A 270 -22.50 21.82 -2.75
CA TYR A 270 -23.81 22.33 -2.36
C TYR A 270 -24.32 23.39 -3.35
N ASP A 271 -23.47 24.34 -3.74
CA ASP A 271 -23.84 25.45 -4.63
C ASP A 271 -24.27 24.94 -6.01
N VAL A 272 -23.52 23.99 -6.60
CA VAL A 272 -23.90 23.41 -7.90
C VAL A 272 -25.17 22.56 -7.80
N MET A 273 -25.35 21.84 -6.69
CA MET A 273 -26.57 21.07 -6.42
C MET A 273 -27.78 21.96 -6.23
N LYS A 274 -27.64 23.07 -5.49
CA LYS A 274 -28.70 24.06 -5.27
C LYS A 274 -29.12 24.69 -6.59
N LYS A 275 -28.17 25.18 -7.40
CA LYS A 275 -28.46 25.75 -8.72
C LYS A 275 -29.23 24.76 -9.60
N PHE A 276 -28.77 23.51 -9.67
CA PHE A 276 -29.34 22.52 -10.58
C PHE A 276 -30.67 21.90 -10.10
N HIS A 277 -30.76 21.47 -8.83
CA HIS A 277 -31.91 20.70 -8.31
C HIS A 277 -32.93 21.53 -7.51
N VAL A 278 -32.56 22.73 -7.07
CA VAL A 278 -33.45 23.61 -6.28
C VAL A 278 -33.91 24.81 -7.10
N LEU A 279 -32.99 25.44 -7.86
CA LEU A 279 -33.28 26.64 -8.65
C LEU A 279 -33.58 26.36 -10.13
N ASP A 280 -33.44 25.10 -10.58
CA ASP A 280 -33.61 24.67 -11.97
C ASP A 280 -32.74 25.47 -12.98
N GLU A 281 -31.56 25.93 -12.54
CA GLU A 281 -30.59 26.65 -13.37
C GLU A 281 -29.78 25.71 -14.26
N THR A 282 -29.38 26.19 -15.44
CA THR A 282 -28.49 25.46 -16.35
C THR A 282 -27.03 25.60 -15.94
N ILE A 283 -26.31 24.48 -15.89
CA ILE A 283 -24.86 24.45 -15.63
C ILE A 283 -24.11 24.30 -16.96
N ASP A 284 -23.24 25.26 -17.28
CA ASP A 284 -22.46 25.29 -18.52
C ASP A 284 -21.19 24.42 -18.41
N GLU A 285 -21.38 23.15 -18.07
CA GLU A 285 -20.32 22.14 -18.04
C GLU A 285 -20.95 20.75 -18.23
N LEU A 286 -20.68 20.10 -19.37
CA LEU A 286 -21.36 18.86 -19.76
C LEU A 286 -21.05 17.69 -18.80
N GLN A 287 -19.80 17.57 -18.35
CA GLN A 287 -19.39 16.52 -17.42
C GLN A 287 -20.07 16.70 -16.06
N LEU A 288 -20.01 17.89 -15.48
CA LEU A 288 -20.67 18.22 -14.22
C LEU A 288 -22.19 18.06 -14.29
N THR A 289 -22.83 18.49 -15.38
CA THR A 289 -24.27 18.30 -15.62
C THR A 289 -24.65 16.82 -15.64
N THR A 290 -23.78 15.96 -16.19
CA THR A 290 -24.01 14.51 -16.19
C THR A 290 -23.97 13.95 -14.77
N ILE A 291 -22.97 14.35 -13.98
CA ILE A 291 -22.83 13.94 -12.58
C ILE A 291 -24.03 14.41 -11.75
N LEU A 292 -24.48 15.65 -11.94
CA LEU A 292 -25.64 16.24 -11.25
C LEU A 292 -26.94 15.46 -11.53
N LYS A 293 -27.14 15.01 -12.78
CA LYS A 293 -28.29 14.17 -13.17
C LYS A 293 -28.26 12.79 -12.53
N GLU A 294 -27.08 12.23 -12.32
CA GLU A 294 -26.90 10.96 -11.61
C GLU A 294 -27.10 11.11 -10.09
N GLY A 295 -26.86 12.30 -9.55
CA GLY A 295 -26.96 12.57 -8.10
C GLY A 295 -25.83 11.94 -7.29
N SER A 296 -24.66 11.70 -7.90
CA SER A 296 -23.54 11.00 -7.27
C SER A 296 -22.67 11.95 -6.44
N PHE A 297 -22.79 11.89 -5.10
CA PHE A 297 -21.98 12.73 -4.21
C PHE A 297 -20.49 12.46 -4.38
N SER A 298 -20.09 11.19 -4.47
CA SER A 298 -18.68 10.79 -4.60
C SER A 298 -18.03 11.42 -5.83
N ARG A 299 -18.73 11.47 -6.97
CA ARG A 299 -18.25 12.10 -8.20
C ARG A 299 -18.27 13.63 -8.10
N LEU A 300 -19.29 14.23 -7.50
CA LEU A 300 -19.35 15.68 -7.29
C LEU A 300 -18.22 16.15 -6.37
N TYR A 301 -18.01 15.45 -5.27
CA TYR A 301 -16.99 15.79 -4.29
C TYR A 301 -15.58 15.52 -4.84
N ALA A 302 -15.36 14.41 -5.55
CA ALA A 302 -14.09 14.16 -6.25
C ALA A 302 -13.77 15.26 -7.27
N HIS A 303 -14.78 15.72 -8.02
CA HIS A 303 -14.63 16.86 -8.94
C HIS A 303 -14.25 18.13 -8.18
N ALA A 304 -14.97 18.48 -7.11
CA ALA A 304 -14.69 19.67 -6.32
C ALA A 304 -13.30 19.63 -5.66
N ILE A 305 -12.85 18.48 -5.16
CA ILE A 305 -11.48 18.30 -4.64
C ILE A 305 -10.45 18.52 -5.73
N LYS A 306 -10.67 17.99 -6.93
CA LYS A 306 -9.77 18.23 -8.07
C LYS A 306 -9.63 19.73 -8.33
N GLU A 307 -10.75 20.45 -8.37
CA GLU A 307 -10.77 21.88 -8.67
C GLU A 307 -10.15 22.73 -7.55
N VAL A 308 -10.37 22.38 -6.28
CA VAL A 308 -9.91 23.16 -5.14
C VAL A 308 -8.49 22.80 -4.71
N VAL A 309 -8.17 21.51 -4.67
CA VAL A 309 -6.93 20.98 -4.09
C VAL A 309 -5.93 20.61 -5.17
N LEU A 310 -6.33 19.85 -6.20
CA LEU A 310 -5.36 19.38 -7.19
C LEU A 310 -4.93 20.48 -8.16
N LYS A 311 -5.85 21.32 -8.65
CA LYS A 311 -5.50 22.47 -9.49
C LYS A 311 -4.65 23.52 -8.76
N SER A 312 -4.90 23.73 -7.47
CA SER A 312 -4.04 24.62 -6.68
C SER A 312 -2.63 24.07 -6.53
N LEU A 313 -2.43 22.74 -6.63
CA LEU A 313 -1.10 22.13 -6.70
C LEU A 313 -0.48 22.19 -8.10
N GLU A 314 -1.27 22.02 -9.16
CA GLU A 314 -0.83 22.10 -10.57
C GLU A 314 -0.30 23.50 -10.96
N GLY A 315 -0.76 24.56 -10.29
CA GLY A 315 -0.27 25.93 -10.48
C GLY A 315 1.02 26.29 -9.72
N LEU A 316 1.53 25.39 -8.85
CA LEU A 316 2.69 25.67 -7.98
C LEU A 316 4.01 25.19 -8.61
N ASP A 317 4.46 25.89 -9.66
CA ASP A 317 5.89 25.95 -9.98
C ASP A 317 6.71 26.57 -8.82
N GLU A 318 6.02 27.26 -7.90
CA GLU A 318 6.63 27.89 -6.74
C GLU A 318 6.84 26.88 -5.60
N ALA A 319 8.07 26.37 -5.51
CA ALA A 319 8.54 25.54 -4.41
C ALA A 319 8.82 26.33 -3.10
N ARG A 320 8.52 27.63 -3.05
CA ARG A 320 8.79 28.47 -1.88
C ARG A 320 7.82 28.15 -0.75
N GLY A 321 8.37 28.18 0.45
CA GLY A 321 7.67 27.74 1.65
C GLY A 321 8.63 27.72 2.83
N SER A 322 8.18 27.09 3.91
CA SER A 322 8.97 26.93 5.12
C SER A 322 8.73 25.61 5.82
N TRP A 323 9.75 25.16 6.56
CA TRP A 323 9.66 24.02 7.45
C TRP A 323 8.99 24.42 8.75
N ARG A 324 7.99 23.65 9.17
CA ARG A 324 7.43 23.69 10.52
C ARG A 324 7.85 22.43 11.27
N LEU A 325 8.35 22.64 12.48
CA LEU A 325 8.69 21.58 13.43
C LEU A 325 7.53 21.38 14.42
N PHE A 326 7.08 20.14 14.53
CA PHE A 326 6.21 19.64 15.59
C PHE A 326 7.09 18.80 16.53
N LYS A 327 7.35 19.34 17.72
CA LYS A 327 8.27 18.72 18.66
C LYS A 327 7.68 17.47 19.30
N GLN A 328 8.54 16.49 19.58
CA GLN A 328 8.19 15.34 20.39
C GLN A 328 7.61 15.77 21.74
N THR A 329 6.49 15.17 22.10
CA THR A 329 5.85 15.31 23.41
C THR A 329 5.32 13.96 23.87
N PHE A 330 5.51 13.65 25.15
CA PHE A 330 4.99 12.43 25.77
C PHE A 330 3.69 12.73 26.51
N GLY A 331 2.62 11.99 26.24
CA GLY A 331 1.35 12.19 26.96
C GLY A 331 0.61 13.50 26.67
N ASP A 332 1.10 14.35 25.75
CA ASP A 332 0.45 15.60 25.35
C ASP A 332 -0.03 15.51 23.90
N GLN A 333 -1.36 15.47 23.73
CA GLN A 333 -2.00 15.37 22.43
C GLN A 333 -2.04 16.70 21.66
N ARG A 334 -1.71 17.83 22.28
CA ARG A 334 -1.87 19.14 21.64
C ARG A 334 -1.01 19.31 20.39
N VAL A 335 0.24 18.85 20.42
CA VAL A 335 1.14 18.96 19.26
C VAL A 335 0.68 18.02 18.14
N ALA A 336 0.25 16.81 18.49
CA ALA A 336 -0.32 15.85 17.55
C ALA A 336 -1.59 16.37 16.87
N LYS A 337 -2.49 16.97 17.65
CA LYS A 337 -3.69 17.64 17.13
C LYS A 337 -3.36 18.80 16.22
N GLN A 338 -2.37 19.63 16.57
CA GLN A 338 -1.90 20.71 15.68
C GLN A 338 -1.33 20.19 14.36
N LEU A 339 -0.61 19.06 14.39
CA LEU A 339 -0.10 18.40 13.20
C LEU A 339 -1.26 17.88 12.35
N SER A 340 -2.14 17.04 12.91
CA SER A 340 -3.32 16.50 12.22
C SER A 340 -4.21 17.61 11.62
N ASP A 341 -4.58 18.61 12.42
CA ASP A 341 -5.41 19.75 11.98
C ASP A 341 -4.75 20.53 10.82
N SER A 342 -3.42 20.62 10.78
CA SER A 342 -2.70 21.31 9.69
C SER A 342 -2.67 20.54 8.37
N LEU A 343 -2.93 19.23 8.41
CA LEU A 343 -2.95 18.35 7.24
C LEU A 343 -4.39 18.11 6.72
N GLN A 344 -5.39 18.32 7.58
CA GLN A 344 -6.80 18.07 7.29
C GLN A 344 -7.32 18.85 6.07
N GLY A 345 -8.01 18.15 5.16
CA GLY A 345 -8.64 18.73 3.97
C GLY A 345 -7.65 19.06 2.85
N ARG A 346 -6.37 18.69 3.02
CA ARG A 346 -5.30 18.90 2.03
C ARG A 346 -5.10 17.67 1.15
N TYR A 347 -5.69 16.52 1.49
CA TYR A 347 -5.55 15.27 0.76
C TYR A 347 -4.08 14.94 0.50
N THR A 348 -3.26 14.99 1.54
CA THR A 348 -1.83 14.66 1.41
C THR A 348 -1.62 13.19 1.04
N GLY A 349 -2.53 12.32 1.46
CA GLY A 349 -2.38 10.86 1.38
C GLY A 349 -1.55 10.29 2.54
N TRP A 350 -1.24 11.10 3.56
CA TRP A 350 -0.50 10.67 4.75
C TRP A 350 -1.44 10.17 5.83
N CYS A 351 -1.13 9.00 6.42
CA CYS A 351 -1.86 8.50 7.60
C CYS A 351 -1.80 9.45 8.80
N THR A 352 -0.78 10.33 8.85
CA THR A 352 -0.59 11.39 9.86
C THR A 352 -1.75 12.39 9.91
N VAL A 353 -2.66 12.40 8.93
CA VAL A 353 -3.91 13.14 9.02
C VAL A 353 -4.76 12.64 10.20
N GLY A 354 -4.74 11.35 10.52
CA GLY A 354 -5.39 10.81 11.73
C GLY A 354 -4.64 11.25 13.00
N GLU A 355 -5.34 11.84 13.98
CA GLU A 355 -4.71 12.39 15.19
C GLU A 355 -4.06 11.32 16.06
N GLN A 356 -4.60 10.11 16.15
CA GLN A 356 -3.94 9.05 16.93
C GLN A 356 -2.68 8.56 16.23
N THR A 357 -2.70 8.46 14.91
CA THR A 357 -1.48 8.21 14.13
C THR A 357 -0.47 9.35 14.32
N ALA A 358 -0.88 10.61 14.27
CA ALA A 358 -0.01 11.76 14.54
C ALA A 358 0.56 11.72 15.97
N TYR A 359 -0.27 11.35 16.94
CA TYR A 359 0.11 11.23 18.35
C TYR A 359 1.22 10.20 18.55
N GLN A 360 1.07 9.01 17.98
CA GLN A 360 2.12 8.00 18.04
C GLN A 360 3.41 8.43 17.37
N GLN A 361 3.33 9.16 16.25
CA GLN A 361 4.52 9.63 15.55
C GLN A 361 5.24 10.70 16.38
N ILE A 362 4.49 11.63 16.97
CA ILE A 362 5.02 12.67 17.87
C ILE A 362 5.59 12.07 19.16
N GLU A 363 4.98 11.04 19.73
CA GLU A 363 5.54 10.35 20.91
C GLU A 363 6.86 9.64 20.60
N ASN A 364 7.09 9.23 19.35
CA ASN A 364 8.31 8.53 18.94
C ASN A 364 9.44 9.47 18.47
N GLY A 365 9.12 10.71 18.07
CA GLY A 365 10.11 11.70 17.68
C GLY A 365 9.51 13.00 17.14
N ASP A 366 10.38 13.95 16.86
CA ASP A 366 10.02 15.18 16.16
C ASP A 366 9.39 14.87 14.79
N PHE A 367 8.53 15.78 14.31
CA PHE A 367 7.92 15.68 12.99
C PHE A 367 8.09 17.00 12.26
N TYR A 368 8.61 16.97 11.05
CA TYR A 368 8.82 18.14 10.21
C TYR A 368 7.85 18.10 9.04
N VAL A 369 7.22 19.22 8.72
CA VAL A 369 6.42 19.37 7.50
C VAL A 369 6.88 20.62 6.76
N TYR A 370 7.15 20.48 5.48
CA TYR A 370 7.39 21.61 4.58
C TYR A 370 6.06 22.05 3.98
N TYR A 371 5.69 23.30 4.25
CA TYR A 371 4.50 23.93 3.70
C TYR A 371 4.89 24.93 2.64
N THR A 372 4.30 24.82 1.45
CA THR A 372 4.40 25.85 0.41
C THR A 372 3.28 26.87 0.55
N ARG A 373 3.48 28.01 -0.12
CA ARG A 373 2.53 29.12 -0.15
C ARG A 373 1.20 28.73 -0.80
N ASP A 374 0.11 29.15 -0.19
CA ASP A 374 -1.22 29.20 -0.81
C ASP A 374 -1.41 30.48 -1.65
N GLU A 375 -2.60 30.62 -2.26
CA GLU A 375 -2.97 31.78 -3.08
C GLU A 375 -2.90 33.11 -2.31
N ASP A 376 -3.04 33.07 -0.98
CA ASP A 376 -2.96 34.22 -0.07
C ASP A 376 -1.50 34.51 0.37
N GLY A 377 -0.54 33.70 -0.09
CA GLY A 377 0.89 33.83 0.21
C GLY A 377 1.33 33.25 1.56
N ASN A 378 0.45 32.51 2.25
CA ASN A 378 0.75 31.88 3.53
C ASN A 378 1.26 30.44 3.33
N ASP A 379 2.27 30.03 4.09
CA ASP A 379 2.84 28.68 4.02
C ASP A 379 1.89 27.65 4.68
N THR A 380 0.85 27.23 3.97
CA THR A 380 -0.22 26.35 4.51
C THR A 380 -0.47 25.07 3.73
N ILE A 381 0.22 24.85 2.60
CA ILE A 381 0.04 23.67 1.75
C ILE A 381 1.15 22.64 2.06
N PRO A 382 0.86 21.55 2.81
CA PRO A 382 1.85 20.54 3.15
C PRO A 382 2.26 19.74 1.91
N ARG A 383 3.57 19.64 1.62
CA ARG A 383 4.08 18.89 0.45
C ARG A 383 5.20 17.90 0.76
N VAL A 384 5.92 18.07 1.88
CA VAL A 384 6.93 17.12 2.36
C VAL A 384 6.76 16.89 3.85
N ALA A 385 6.86 15.65 4.30
CA ALA A 385 6.95 15.29 5.71
C ALA A 385 8.24 14.52 6.00
N ILE A 386 8.88 14.81 7.14
CA ILE A 386 10.00 14.02 7.69
C ILE A 386 9.58 13.58 9.09
N ARG A 387 9.45 12.27 9.27
CA ARG A 387 9.16 11.64 10.56
C ARG A 387 10.47 11.24 11.23
N MET A 388 10.66 11.63 12.48
CA MET A 388 11.73 11.12 13.32
C MET A 388 11.25 9.93 14.16
N GLU A 389 12.16 9.05 14.53
CA GLU A 389 11.95 7.94 15.47
C GLU A 389 13.14 7.83 16.42
N ASP A 390 13.02 6.97 17.43
CA ASP A 390 14.01 6.79 18.50
C ASP A 390 14.50 8.15 19.04
N HIS A 391 13.56 9.11 19.16
CA HIS A 391 13.77 10.48 19.62
C HIS A 391 14.67 11.37 18.76
N SER A 392 15.41 10.84 17.77
CA SER A 392 16.53 11.60 17.19
C SER A 392 16.92 11.28 15.76
N LYS A 393 16.44 10.20 15.15
CA LYS A 393 16.87 9.80 13.79
C LYS A 393 15.71 9.83 12.79
N VAL A 394 16.01 10.12 11.53
CA VAL A 394 15.02 10.12 10.45
C VAL A 394 14.51 8.70 10.22
N ALA A 395 13.23 8.49 10.49
CA ALA A 395 12.51 7.25 10.23
C ALA A 395 12.07 7.17 8.78
N GLU A 396 11.58 8.28 8.24
CA GLU A 396 10.80 8.30 7.01
C GLU A 396 10.69 9.70 6.41
N VAL A 397 10.60 9.77 5.09
CA VAL A 397 10.42 11.00 4.31
C VAL A 397 9.33 10.74 3.28
N ARG A 398 8.27 11.58 3.28
CA ARG A 398 7.07 11.39 2.45
C ARG A 398 6.76 12.65 1.66
N GLY A 399 6.29 12.48 0.43
CA GLY A 399 5.67 13.54 -0.37
C GLY A 399 4.21 13.25 -0.65
N ILE A 400 3.62 14.05 -1.54
CA ILE A 400 2.18 14.04 -1.81
C ILE A 400 1.81 13.38 -3.17
N LEU A 401 2.80 12.90 -3.91
CA LEU A 401 2.60 12.13 -5.14
C LEU A 401 2.10 10.71 -4.85
N PRO A 402 1.67 9.93 -5.86
CA PRO A 402 1.36 8.51 -5.71
C PRO A 402 2.46 7.76 -4.95
N ASP A 403 2.06 6.79 -4.13
CA ASP A 403 2.92 6.03 -3.21
C ASP A 403 3.72 6.89 -2.21
N GLN A 404 3.29 8.14 -1.99
CA GLN A 404 3.93 9.15 -1.15
C GLN A 404 5.32 9.59 -1.65
N GLU A 405 5.54 9.56 -2.97
CA GLU A 405 6.76 10.08 -3.58
C GLU A 405 6.92 11.59 -3.41
N LEU A 406 8.17 12.06 -3.42
CA LEU A 406 8.47 13.48 -3.44
C LEU A 406 8.28 14.06 -4.83
N GLU A 407 7.72 15.26 -4.87
CA GLU A 407 7.71 16.05 -6.08
C GLU A 407 9.14 16.40 -6.49
N PRO A 408 9.51 16.25 -7.77
CA PRO A 408 10.90 16.45 -8.19
C PRO A 408 11.47 17.83 -7.86
N THR A 409 10.63 18.86 -7.84
CA THR A 409 11.00 20.25 -7.48
C THR A 409 11.34 20.39 -5.99
N LEU A 410 10.82 19.53 -5.12
CA LEU A 410 11.01 19.56 -3.66
C LEU A 410 12.13 18.64 -3.17
N VAL A 411 12.66 17.74 -4.00
CA VAL A 411 13.74 16.81 -3.63
C VAL A 411 14.96 17.54 -3.05
N ASN A 412 15.36 18.65 -3.66
CA ASN A 412 16.50 19.43 -3.14
C ASN A 412 16.17 20.07 -1.77
N ILE A 413 14.95 20.55 -1.57
CA ILE A 413 14.50 21.18 -0.32
C ILE A 413 14.48 20.14 0.80
N ALA A 414 13.94 18.95 0.54
CA ALA A 414 13.98 17.81 1.45
C ALA A 414 15.44 17.42 1.78
N ASN A 415 16.30 17.30 0.77
CA ASN A 415 17.69 16.90 0.96
C ASN A 415 18.51 17.91 1.79
N GLU A 416 18.30 19.23 1.60
CA GLU A 416 18.98 20.23 2.44
C GLU A 416 18.57 20.11 3.92
N GLN A 417 17.28 19.84 4.19
CA GLN A 417 16.82 19.59 5.56
C GLN A 417 17.43 18.31 6.14
N LEU A 418 17.47 17.22 5.35
CA LEU A 418 17.97 15.92 5.78
C LEU A 418 19.46 15.93 6.13
N LYS A 419 20.29 16.76 5.48
CA LYS A 419 21.72 16.90 5.84
C LYS A 419 21.94 17.35 7.29
N GLY A 420 20.97 18.04 7.87
CA GLY A 420 21.02 18.52 9.26
C GLY A 420 20.45 17.54 10.28
N LEU A 421 19.88 16.41 9.86
CA LEU A 421 19.16 15.47 10.72
C LEU A 421 19.91 14.13 10.83
N PRO A 422 20.08 13.55 12.02
CA PRO A 422 20.66 12.21 12.17
C PRO A 422 19.86 11.15 11.40
N GLY A 423 20.50 10.24 10.69
CA GLY A 423 19.82 9.24 9.85
C GLY A 423 19.40 9.76 8.47
N GLY A 424 19.50 11.07 8.22
CA GLY A 424 19.20 11.68 6.93
C GLY A 424 20.13 11.23 5.81
N GLU A 425 21.35 10.76 6.14
CA GLU A 425 22.32 10.24 5.18
C GLU A 425 21.81 9.05 4.37
N LYS A 426 20.90 8.23 4.94
CA LYS A 426 20.23 7.12 4.25
C LYS A 426 19.41 7.61 3.05
N TYR A 427 18.92 8.84 3.07
CA TYR A 427 18.03 9.42 2.07
C TYR A 427 18.76 10.23 0.98
N ILE A 428 20.06 10.47 1.15
CA ILE A 428 20.88 11.18 0.15
C ILE A 428 20.86 10.44 -1.19
N ARG A 429 20.91 9.11 -1.16
CA ARG A 429 20.85 8.28 -2.37
C ARG A 429 19.51 8.42 -3.08
N ARG A 430 18.40 8.30 -2.35
CA ARG A 430 17.04 8.51 -2.89
C ARG A 430 16.91 9.85 -3.60
N ALA A 431 17.43 10.91 -3.00
CA ALA A 431 17.45 12.23 -3.62
C ALA A 431 18.27 12.27 -4.93
N ALA A 432 19.44 11.63 -4.96
CA ALA A 432 20.28 11.55 -6.16
C ALA A 432 19.61 10.74 -7.28
N ASP A 433 19.03 9.60 -6.93
CA ASP A 433 18.32 8.71 -7.86
C ASP A 433 17.09 9.41 -8.45
N MET A 434 16.25 10.04 -7.63
CA MET A 434 15.07 10.78 -8.11
C MET A 434 15.41 11.99 -8.98
N LYS A 435 16.48 12.72 -8.64
CA LYS A 435 16.98 13.82 -9.48
C LYS A 435 17.44 13.32 -10.85
N ARG A 436 18.13 12.18 -10.87
CA ARG A 436 18.62 11.58 -12.11
C ARG A 436 17.48 11.03 -12.97
N LEU A 437 16.51 10.33 -12.37
CA LEU A 437 15.31 9.84 -13.04
C LEU A 437 14.51 10.98 -13.66
N THR A 438 14.30 12.08 -12.91
CA THR A 438 13.61 13.28 -13.42
C THR A 438 14.37 13.93 -14.59
N THR A 439 15.70 13.99 -14.50
CA THR A 439 16.52 14.56 -15.59
C THR A 439 16.40 13.73 -16.86
N LEU A 440 16.41 12.40 -16.72
CA LEU A 440 16.24 11.46 -17.81
C LEU A 440 14.83 11.56 -18.43
N GLU A 441 13.80 11.62 -17.59
CA GLU A 441 12.41 11.80 -18.03
C GLU A 441 12.24 13.09 -18.83
N LYS A 442 12.72 14.24 -18.33
CA LYS A 442 12.65 15.53 -19.04
C LYS A 442 13.39 15.49 -20.38
N LYS A 443 14.56 14.83 -20.41
CA LYS A 443 15.33 14.62 -21.65
C LYS A 443 14.50 13.85 -22.68
N LEU A 444 13.82 12.78 -22.26
CA LEU A 444 12.97 11.95 -23.11
C LEU A 444 11.62 12.59 -23.47
N GLN A 445 11.07 13.46 -22.63
CA GLN A 445 9.87 14.24 -22.97
C GLN A 445 10.16 15.26 -24.07
N LYS A 446 11.35 15.87 -24.04
CA LYS A 446 11.78 16.85 -25.05
C LYS A 446 12.10 16.19 -26.39
N ASP A 447 12.75 15.04 -26.34
CA ASP A 447 13.09 14.23 -27.52
C ASP A 447 12.90 12.75 -27.16
N PRO A 448 11.73 12.17 -27.48
CA PRO A 448 11.46 10.75 -27.23
C PRO A 448 12.43 9.83 -27.96
N ASP A 449 13.11 10.33 -29.01
CA ASP A 449 13.97 9.57 -29.90
C ASP A 449 15.45 9.63 -29.56
N VAL A 450 15.82 10.39 -28.53
CA VAL A 450 17.21 10.52 -28.08
C VAL A 450 17.76 9.17 -27.59
N SER A 451 18.97 8.81 -28.05
CA SER A 451 19.70 7.66 -27.53
C SER A 451 20.21 7.90 -26.12
N LEU A 452 20.19 6.85 -25.30
CA LEU A 452 20.73 6.92 -23.94
C LEU A 452 22.25 6.81 -23.95
N SER A 453 22.91 7.52 -23.04
CA SER A 453 24.31 7.23 -22.73
C SER A 453 24.39 5.87 -22.05
N ALA A 454 25.57 5.23 -22.06
CA ALA A 454 25.77 3.98 -21.34
C ALA A 454 25.45 4.13 -19.85
N GLU A 455 25.77 5.28 -19.25
CA GLU A 455 25.44 5.61 -17.88
C GLU A 455 23.92 5.71 -17.65
N ASP A 456 23.19 6.41 -18.51
CA ASP A 456 21.73 6.56 -18.41
C ASP A 456 21.03 5.21 -18.59
N PHE A 457 21.55 4.38 -19.50
CA PHE A 457 21.05 3.02 -19.74
C PHE A 457 21.26 2.14 -18.50
N VAL A 458 22.49 2.13 -17.95
CA VAL A 458 22.83 1.41 -16.72
C VAL A 458 21.94 1.81 -15.55
N PHE A 459 21.63 3.10 -15.44
CA PHE A 459 20.77 3.63 -14.39
C PHE A 459 19.31 3.23 -14.59
N LEU A 460 18.71 3.53 -15.75
CA LEU A 460 17.30 3.25 -16.04
C LEU A 460 16.96 1.76 -15.91
N TYR A 461 17.89 0.90 -16.30
CA TYR A 461 17.74 -0.56 -16.25
C TYR A 461 18.36 -1.19 -15.00
N GLU A 462 18.80 -0.37 -14.05
CA GLU A 462 19.22 -0.79 -12.71
C GLU A 462 20.35 -1.84 -12.73
N PHE A 463 21.27 -1.79 -13.72
CA PHE A 463 22.32 -2.81 -13.88
C PHE A 463 23.35 -2.80 -12.75
N ASP A 464 23.67 -1.60 -12.27
CA ASP A 464 24.58 -1.44 -11.13
C ASP A 464 23.79 -1.66 -9.83
N GLN A 465 22.76 -0.85 -9.60
CA GLN A 465 21.93 -0.88 -8.40
C GLN A 465 20.49 -0.50 -8.73
N ASN A 466 19.54 -0.89 -7.87
CA ASN A 466 18.15 -0.46 -8.00
C ASN A 466 18.01 1.05 -7.74
N ILE A 467 17.08 1.70 -8.43
CA ILE A 467 16.73 3.11 -8.21
C ILE A 467 15.90 3.16 -6.91
N GLU A 468 16.32 4.00 -5.95
CA GLU A 468 15.58 4.20 -4.72
C GLU A 468 14.73 5.48 -4.77
N GLY A 469 13.42 5.33 -4.52
CA GLY A 469 12.46 6.43 -4.37
C GLY A 469 12.18 6.79 -2.91
N PHE A 470 11.34 7.81 -2.70
CA PHE A 470 10.86 8.18 -1.37
C PHE A 470 9.58 7.43 -0.97
N GLY A 471 8.85 6.90 -1.94
CA GLY A 471 7.64 6.12 -1.75
C GLY A 471 7.91 4.69 -1.28
N TYR A 472 6.82 3.99 -0.99
CA TYR A 472 6.88 2.59 -0.54
C TYR A 472 7.15 1.60 -1.67
N ASP A 473 6.64 1.91 -2.86
CA ASP A 473 6.75 1.05 -4.03
C ASP A 473 7.79 1.59 -5.03
N ARG A 474 8.14 0.77 -6.03
CA ARG A 474 9.11 1.16 -7.08
C ARG A 474 8.52 2.28 -7.92
N ASP A 475 9.28 3.37 -8.10
CA ASP A 475 8.84 4.54 -8.89
C ASP A 475 8.25 4.11 -10.25
N PRO A 476 6.97 4.42 -10.51
CA PRO A 476 6.25 3.93 -11.70
C PRO A 476 6.86 4.45 -13.00
N ARG A 477 7.49 5.63 -12.98
CA ARG A 477 8.10 6.25 -14.18
C ARG A 477 9.18 5.38 -14.79
N ILE A 478 9.86 4.55 -13.99
CA ILE A 478 10.88 3.63 -14.52
C ILE A 478 10.24 2.66 -15.52
N ALA A 479 9.10 2.05 -15.16
CA ALA A 479 8.40 1.13 -16.05
C ALA A 479 7.76 1.86 -17.24
N GLU A 480 7.22 3.06 -17.02
CA GLU A 480 6.66 3.89 -18.09
C GLU A 480 7.71 4.26 -19.15
N ILE A 481 8.89 4.70 -18.72
CA ILE A 481 9.99 5.06 -19.63
C ILE A 481 10.46 3.82 -20.41
N GLN A 482 10.70 2.70 -19.71
CA GLN A 482 11.15 1.45 -20.35
C GLN A 482 10.13 0.94 -21.38
N SER A 483 8.83 0.99 -21.07
CA SER A 483 7.77 0.54 -21.99
C SER A 483 7.66 1.39 -23.25
N LYS A 484 7.79 2.72 -23.12
CA LYS A 484 7.78 3.66 -24.26
C LYS A 484 8.96 3.45 -25.20
N ARG A 485 10.08 2.91 -24.72
CA ARG A 485 11.32 2.73 -25.49
C ARG A 485 11.57 1.30 -25.99
N SER A 486 10.92 0.30 -25.40
CA SER A 486 10.85 -1.12 -25.82
C SER A 486 11.90 -1.60 -26.87
N GLU A 487 11.54 -1.68 -28.16
CA GLU A 487 12.39 -2.26 -29.21
C GLU A 487 13.65 -1.42 -29.50
N ARG A 488 13.60 -0.09 -29.29
CA ARG A 488 14.79 0.75 -29.41
C ARG A 488 15.82 0.35 -28.35
N ASP A 489 15.36 0.24 -27.11
CA ASP A 489 16.24 -0.10 -26.02
C ASP A 489 16.79 -1.52 -26.16
N ARG A 490 16.11 -2.43 -26.86
CA ARG A 490 16.69 -3.73 -27.23
C ARG A 490 17.96 -3.59 -28.07
N LEU A 491 17.94 -2.76 -29.11
CA LEU A 491 19.11 -2.54 -29.98
C LEU A 491 20.22 -1.76 -29.27
N GLU A 492 19.85 -0.73 -28.50
CA GLU A 492 20.81 0.03 -27.68
C GLU A 492 21.45 -0.88 -26.63
N PHE A 493 20.68 -1.78 -26.01
CA PHE A 493 21.19 -2.71 -25.02
C PHE A 493 22.18 -3.71 -25.62
N ILE A 494 21.91 -4.28 -26.79
CA ILE A 494 22.88 -5.14 -27.49
C ILE A 494 24.22 -4.42 -27.66
N THR A 495 24.16 -3.13 -27.97
CA THR A 495 25.35 -2.30 -28.18
C THR A 495 26.08 -1.97 -26.87
N VAL A 496 25.35 -1.72 -25.78
CA VAL A 496 25.90 -1.27 -24.49
C VAL A 496 26.25 -2.42 -23.54
N LEU A 497 25.68 -3.62 -23.70
CA LEU A 497 25.93 -4.78 -22.82
C LEU A 497 27.43 -5.13 -22.68
N PRO A 498 28.25 -5.15 -23.75
CA PRO A 498 29.70 -5.32 -23.62
C PRO A 498 30.34 -4.34 -22.62
N GLU A 499 29.93 -3.09 -22.63
CA GLU A 499 30.41 -2.07 -21.69
C GLU A 499 29.91 -2.34 -20.26
N ILE A 500 28.65 -2.76 -20.10
CA ILE A 500 28.07 -3.16 -18.81
C ILE A 500 28.86 -4.33 -18.19
N LEU A 501 29.22 -5.33 -18.98
CA LEU A 501 30.06 -6.44 -18.51
C LEU A 501 31.46 -5.97 -18.11
N LEU A 502 32.05 -5.03 -18.85
CA LEU A 502 33.35 -4.45 -18.51
C LEU A 502 33.32 -3.63 -17.20
N ARG A 503 32.18 -3.05 -16.81
CA ARG A 503 32.01 -2.37 -15.51
C ARG A 503 32.14 -3.34 -14.34
N GLN A 504 31.71 -4.60 -14.51
CA GLN A 504 31.79 -5.65 -13.49
C GLN A 504 33.21 -6.23 -13.30
N ARG A 505 34.16 -5.87 -14.18
CA ARG A 505 35.52 -6.42 -14.22
C ARG A 505 36.26 -6.37 -12.89
N LYS A 506 36.19 -5.26 -12.17
CA LYS A 506 36.90 -5.09 -10.88
C LYS A 506 36.37 -6.08 -9.83
N ALA A 507 35.05 -6.22 -9.73
CA ALA A 507 34.42 -7.14 -8.79
C ALA A 507 34.70 -8.60 -9.16
N SER A 508 34.58 -8.94 -10.45
CA SER A 508 34.88 -10.27 -10.97
C SER A 508 36.33 -10.67 -10.74
N TYR A 509 37.29 -9.77 -10.99
CA TYR A 509 38.71 -10.01 -10.70
C TYR A 509 38.99 -10.19 -9.20
N SER A 510 38.36 -9.36 -8.35
CA SER A 510 38.49 -9.47 -6.89
C SER A 510 38.00 -10.83 -6.38
N ALA A 511 36.87 -11.32 -6.91
CA ALA A 511 36.33 -12.63 -6.58
C ALA A 511 37.25 -13.77 -7.07
N TYR A 512 37.66 -13.73 -8.34
CA TYR A 512 38.65 -14.65 -8.92
C TYR A 512 39.90 -14.74 -8.05
N TYR A 513 40.51 -13.58 -7.73
CA TYR A 513 41.76 -13.52 -6.98
C TYR A 513 41.62 -14.13 -5.59
N LYS A 514 40.54 -13.81 -4.88
CA LYS A 514 40.27 -14.37 -3.54
C LYS A 514 40.14 -15.89 -3.57
N VAL A 515 39.32 -16.41 -4.49
CA VAL A 515 39.08 -17.86 -4.59
C VAL A 515 40.31 -18.60 -5.10
N ALA A 516 41.02 -18.05 -6.08
CA ALA A 516 42.27 -18.62 -6.59
C ALA A 516 43.35 -18.72 -5.50
N LYS A 517 43.53 -17.65 -4.69
CA LYS A 517 44.44 -17.66 -3.55
C LYS A 517 44.02 -18.67 -2.49
N PHE A 518 42.73 -18.75 -2.18
CA PHE A 518 42.22 -19.72 -1.21
C PHE A 518 42.43 -21.16 -1.70
N ALA A 519 42.21 -21.42 -2.99
CA ALA A 519 42.43 -22.72 -3.63
C ALA A 519 43.92 -23.06 -3.84
N GLY A 520 44.85 -22.17 -3.49
CA GLY A 520 46.28 -22.40 -3.63
C GLY A 520 46.80 -22.39 -5.07
N VAL A 521 46.07 -21.78 -6.02
CA VAL A 521 46.48 -21.72 -7.44
C VAL A 521 47.13 -20.38 -7.79
N GLU A 522 48.04 -20.43 -8.76
CA GLU A 522 48.71 -19.23 -9.26
C GLU A 522 47.70 -18.28 -9.92
N THR A 523 47.75 -17.02 -9.51
CA THR A 523 46.84 -15.97 -10.00
C THR A 523 47.44 -15.24 -11.19
N ILE A 524 46.63 -14.94 -12.19
CA ILE A 524 47.05 -14.05 -13.28
C ILE A 524 47.03 -12.58 -12.84
N SER A 525 47.85 -11.76 -13.51
CA SER A 525 47.83 -10.31 -13.33
C SER A 525 46.49 -9.70 -13.80
N GLN A 526 46.14 -8.54 -13.26
CA GLN A 526 44.95 -7.80 -13.71
C GLN A 526 45.03 -7.42 -15.20
N ILE A 527 46.22 -7.17 -15.74
CA ILE A 527 46.42 -6.87 -17.16
C ILE A 527 46.08 -8.08 -18.03
N GLN A 528 46.56 -9.28 -17.64
CA GLN A 528 46.22 -10.52 -18.33
C GLN A 528 44.72 -10.83 -18.23
N PHE A 529 44.12 -10.62 -17.05
CA PHE A 529 42.68 -10.77 -16.84
C PHE A 529 41.87 -9.87 -17.78
N ASP A 530 42.21 -8.58 -17.83
CA ASP A 530 41.54 -7.58 -18.67
C ASP A 530 41.64 -7.94 -20.16
N HIS A 531 42.79 -8.46 -20.60
CA HIS A 531 42.98 -8.94 -21.98
C HIS A 531 42.09 -10.14 -22.30
N LEU A 532 42.07 -11.16 -21.44
CA LEU A 532 41.24 -12.36 -21.63
C LEU A 532 39.74 -12.02 -21.59
N LEU A 533 39.32 -11.13 -20.69
CA LEU A 533 37.93 -10.70 -20.58
C LEU A 533 37.47 -9.99 -21.85
N LYS A 534 38.27 -9.07 -22.40
CA LYS A 534 37.94 -8.38 -23.65
C LYS A 534 37.77 -9.35 -24.81
N ALA A 535 38.66 -10.34 -24.93
CA ALA A 535 38.54 -11.38 -25.94
C ALA A 535 37.23 -12.18 -25.78
N ARG A 536 36.87 -12.54 -24.54
CA ARG A 536 35.61 -13.26 -24.27
C ARG A 536 34.37 -12.43 -24.58
N ILE A 537 34.34 -11.16 -24.19
CA ILE A 537 33.21 -10.27 -24.49
C ILE A 537 33.05 -10.07 -26.01
N ALA A 538 34.16 -9.96 -26.75
CA ALA A 538 34.11 -9.88 -28.21
C ALA A 538 33.52 -11.16 -28.83
N GLU A 539 33.89 -12.32 -28.31
CA GLU A 539 33.28 -13.60 -28.73
C GLU A 539 31.77 -13.63 -28.44
N TRP A 540 31.36 -13.31 -27.20
CA TRP A 540 29.94 -13.25 -26.80
C TRP A 540 29.10 -12.25 -27.63
N SER A 541 29.74 -11.21 -28.15
CA SER A 541 29.10 -10.21 -29.00
C SER A 541 28.82 -10.71 -30.42
N THR A 542 29.42 -11.84 -30.83
CA THR A 542 29.30 -12.37 -32.20
C THR A 542 28.64 -13.75 -32.28
N ASN A 543 28.61 -14.50 -31.16
CA ASN A 543 28.07 -15.85 -31.12
C ASN A 543 26.62 -15.94 -30.60
N GLY A 544 25.92 -14.81 -30.46
CA GLY A 544 24.52 -14.74 -30.02
C GLY A 544 24.30 -14.74 -28.50
N VAL A 545 25.35 -14.79 -27.68
CA VAL A 545 25.22 -14.68 -26.21
C VAL A 545 24.66 -13.32 -25.81
N VAL A 546 25.17 -12.22 -26.37
CA VAL A 546 24.64 -10.87 -26.10
C VAL A 546 23.14 -10.78 -26.42
N ASP A 547 22.71 -11.27 -27.57
CA ASP A 547 21.28 -11.28 -27.96
C ASP A 547 20.42 -12.10 -26.99
N TYR A 548 20.94 -13.23 -26.52
CA TYR A 548 20.25 -14.06 -25.53
C TYR A 548 20.08 -13.29 -24.20
N ILE A 549 21.15 -12.69 -23.68
CA ILE A 549 21.12 -11.95 -22.41
C ILE A 549 20.15 -10.78 -22.49
N VAL A 550 20.19 -10.00 -23.57
CA VAL A 550 19.29 -8.86 -23.76
C VAL A 550 17.84 -9.30 -23.81
N ARG A 551 17.53 -10.37 -24.56
CA ARG A 551 16.16 -10.92 -24.64
C ARG A 551 15.69 -11.42 -23.27
N ASP A 552 16.52 -12.18 -22.56
CA ASP A 552 16.16 -12.71 -21.24
C ASP A 552 15.94 -11.58 -20.23
N TYR A 553 16.75 -10.54 -20.26
CA TYR A 553 16.54 -9.36 -19.42
C TYR A 553 15.21 -8.66 -19.74
N LEU A 554 14.89 -8.41 -21.02
CA LEU A 554 13.65 -7.70 -21.38
C LEU A 554 12.39 -8.52 -21.05
N GLU A 555 12.45 -9.85 -21.17
CA GLU A 555 11.32 -10.75 -20.88
C GLU A 555 11.18 -11.06 -19.38
N ASN A 556 12.30 -11.14 -18.65
CA ASN A 556 12.36 -11.74 -17.32
C ASN A 556 12.99 -10.84 -16.24
N GLY A 557 13.61 -9.72 -16.61
CA GLY A 557 14.30 -8.80 -15.69
C GLY A 557 15.63 -9.35 -15.14
N ASN A 558 16.15 -10.41 -15.73
CA ASN A 558 17.34 -11.13 -15.28
C ASN A 558 18.63 -10.38 -15.65
N LYS A 559 19.36 -9.90 -14.64
CA LYS A 559 20.63 -9.16 -14.81
C LYS A 559 21.81 -10.14 -14.97
N PRO A 560 22.76 -9.90 -15.88
CA PRO A 560 23.94 -10.74 -16.03
C PRO A 560 24.98 -10.43 -14.95
N ASN A 561 25.53 -11.47 -14.32
CA ASN A 561 26.67 -11.38 -13.41
C ASN A 561 27.90 -12.00 -14.07
N LEU A 562 28.98 -11.21 -14.22
CA LEU A 562 30.23 -11.64 -14.80
C LEU A 562 31.08 -12.42 -13.79
N LEU A 563 31.23 -13.72 -14.03
CA LEU A 563 32.10 -14.59 -13.24
C LEU A 563 33.42 -14.83 -13.95
N ALA A 564 34.46 -14.98 -13.12
CA ALA A 564 35.74 -15.52 -13.53
C ALA A 564 36.16 -16.61 -12.54
N THR A 565 35.97 -17.86 -12.94
CA THR A 565 36.24 -19.02 -12.08
C THR A 565 37.65 -19.54 -12.37
N PRO A 566 38.53 -19.67 -11.35
CA PRO A 566 39.85 -20.27 -11.56
C PRO A 566 39.70 -21.70 -12.07
N ASN A 567 40.59 -22.09 -12.97
CA ASN A 567 40.55 -23.42 -13.58
C ASN A 567 41.19 -24.46 -12.64
N VAL A 568 40.48 -24.80 -11.56
CA VAL A 568 40.96 -25.64 -10.46
C VAL A 568 39.93 -26.72 -10.09
N ILE A 569 40.41 -27.86 -9.60
CA ILE A 569 39.60 -28.89 -8.96
C ILE A 569 39.84 -28.80 -7.45
N VAL A 570 38.79 -28.53 -6.69
CA VAL A 570 38.81 -28.44 -5.22
C VAL A 570 37.85 -29.45 -4.61
N ASP A 571 38.25 -30.02 -3.47
CA ASP A 571 37.41 -30.97 -2.73
C ASP A 571 36.30 -30.26 -1.93
N TRP A 572 35.37 -31.06 -1.41
CA TRP A 572 34.22 -30.54 -0.66
C TRP A 572 34.64 -29.84 0.63
N GLN A 573 35.71 -30.29 1.30
CA GLN A 573 36.22 -29.65 2.52
C GLN A 573 36.72 -28.24 2.23
N THR A 574 37.43 -28.06 1.12
CA THR A 574 37.93 -26.76 0.68
C THR A 574 36.76 -25.82 0.34
N LEU A 575 35.76 -26.31 -0.40
CA LEU A 575 34.54 -25.54 -0.72
C LEU A 575 33.76 -25.13 0.53
N ARG A 576 33.60 -26.04 1.50
CA ARG A 576 33.01 -25.74 2.81
C ARG A 576 33.79 -24.66 3.55
N ALA A 577 35.12 -24.75 3.58
CA ALA A 577 35.97 -23.77 4.22
C ALA A 577 35.88 -22.39 3.56
N MET A 578 35.80 -22.33 2.22
CA MET A 578 35.55 -21.09 1.47
C MET A 578 34.19 -20.48 1.84
N ALA A 579 33.13 -21.28 1.87
CA ALA A 579 31.78 -20.83 2.24
C ALA A 579 31.72 -20.31 3.69
N ALA A 580 32.39 -20.99 4.63
CA ALA A 580 32.51 -20.54 6.01
C ALA A 580 33.25 -19.21 6.10
N LYS A 581 34.38 -19.08 5.39
CA LYS A 581 35.19 -17.85 5.36
C LYS A 581 34.43 -16.66 4.77
N LEU A 582 33.60 -16.90 3.75
CA LEU A 582 32.71 -15.88 3.20
C LEU A 582 31.72 -15.37 4.27
N GLY A 583 31.19 -16.27 5.11
CA GLY A 583 30.25 -15.93 6.18
C GLY A 583 30.87 -15.25 7.41
N GLU A 584 32.20 -15.35 7.62
CA GLU A 584 32.86 -14.75 8.78
C GLU A 584 32.65 -13.22 8.88
N GLY A 585 32.35 -12.75 10.10
CA GLY A 585 32.16 -11.33 10.39
C GLY A 585 30.86 -10.73 9.84
N GLN A 586 29.92 -11.57 9.40
CA GLN A 586 28.56 -11.15 9.09
C GLN A 586 27.61 -11.53 10.23
N SER A 587 26.42 -10.94 10.30
CA SER A 587 25.40 -11.34 11.27
C SER A 587 24.82 -12.75 11.01
N TYR A 588 25.29 -13.44 9.96
CA TYR A 588 24.74 -14.59 9.22
C TYR A 588 25.25 -15.96 9.70
N ARG A 589 24.57 -17.07 9.34
CA ARG A 589 25.05 -18.44 9.59
C ARG A 589 25.32 -19.18 8.26
N THR A 590 26.53 -19.73 8.08
CA THR A 590 26.81 -20.68 7.00
C THR A 590 26.35 -22.08 7.43
N ASN A 591 25.55 -22.75 6.60
CA ASN A 591 25.06 -24.11 6.82
C ASN A 591 25.48 -25.03 5.67
N THR A 592 26.06 -26.18 6.01
CA THR A 592 26.52 -27.16 5.04
C THR A 592 26.03 -28.57 5.39
N LYS A 593 25.37 -29.24 4.43
CA LYS A 593 25.05 -30.68 4.53
C LYS A 593 26.29 -31.52 4.20
N ASP A 594 27.23 -31.58 5.14
CA ASP A 594 28.52 -32.26 4.96
C ASP A 594 28.37 -33.71 4.48
N GLU A 595 27.39 -34.44 5.00
CA GLU A 595 27.08 -35.82 4.63
C GLU A 595 26.62 -35.97 3.17
N LEU A 596 26.03 -34.93 2.58
CA LEU A 596 25.66 -34.90 1.16
C LEU A 596 26.86 -34.58 0.29
N TYR A 597 27.57 -33.50 0.60
CA TYR A 597 28.65 -32.96 -0.25
C TYR A 597 29.89 -33.86 -0.24
N SER A 598 30.14 -34.59 0.86
CA SER A 598 31.24 -35.56 0.95
C SER A 598 31.10 -36.77 0.01
N GLN A 599 29.92 -37.02 -0.56
CA GLN A 599 29.66 -38.13 -1.50
C GLN A 599 29.99 -37.79 -2.96
N TYR A 600 30.40 -36.56 -3.25
CA TYR A 600 30.75 -36.09 -4.59
C TYR A 600 32.27 -35.95 -4.74
N THR A 601 32.76 -36.27 -5.92
CA THR A 601 34.17 -36.06 -6.26
C THR A 601 34.47 -34.57 -6.40
N ALA A 602 35.72 -34.19 -6.15
CA ALA A 602 36.19 -32.82 -6.35
C ALA A 602 35.89 -32.28 -7.77
N LYS A 603 35.97 -33.16 -8.78
CA LYS A 603 35.66 -32.82 -10.18
C LYS A 603 34.19 -32.51 -10.40
N GLU A 604 33.29 -33.29 -9.80
CA GLU A 604 31.84 -33.03 -9.86
C GLU A 604 31.50 -31.68 -9.22
N LEU A 605 32.11 -31.33 -8.09
CA LEU A 605 31.82 -30.08 -7.38
C LEU A 605 32.45 -28.83 -8.03
N SER A 606 33.56 -28.98 -8.75
CA SER A 606 34.30 -27.87 -9.37
C SER A 606 33.91 -27.58 -10.82
N GLY A 607 33.16 -28.49 -11.46
CA GLY A 607 32.81 -28.43 -12.88
C GLY A 607 33.96 -28.83 -13.81
N GLN A 608 33.75 -28.65 -15.11
CA GLN A 608 34.71 -29.06 -16.14
C GLN A 608 35.88 -28.07 -16.25
N LEU A 609 37.11 -28.60 -16.33
CA LEU A 609 38.29 -27.81 -16.62
C LEU A 609 38.31 -27.37 -18.10
N THR A 610 38.78 -26.15 -18.34
CA THR A 610 38.93 -25.56 -19.69
C THR A 610 40.42 -25.39 -20.04
N SER A 611 40.75 -24.99 -21.26
CA SER A 611 42.13 -24.59 -21.59
C SER A 611 42.39 -23.17 -21.11
N GLY A 612 43.35 -22.98 -20.20
CA GLY A 612 43.75 -21.67 -19.69
C GLY A 612 43.69 -21.54 -18.16
N PRO A 613 43.98 -20.36 -17.61
CA PRO A 613 44.10 -20.14 -16.16
C PRO A 613 42.74 -19.95 -15.45
N LEU A 614 41.69 -19.59 -16.18
CA LEU A 614 40.35 -19.35 -15.67
C LEU A 614 39.30 -19.55 -16.77
N ARG A 615 38.04 -19.69 -16.37
CA ARG A 615 36.87 -19.65 -17.26
C ARG A 615 36.02 -18.41 -16.93
N PHE A 616 35.52 -17.74 -17.96
CA PHE A 616 34.50 -16.71 -17.80
C PHE A 616 33.12 -17.32 -17.98
N GLY A 617 32.13 -16.76 -17.30
CA GLY A 617 30.73 -17.13 -17.48
C GLY A 617 29.80 -16.01 -17.02
N LEU A 618 28.55 -16.06 -17.47
CA LEU A 618 27.50 -15.15 -17.04
C LEU A 618 26.44 -15.94 -16.27
N ILE A 619 26.24 -15.62 -15.00
CA ILE A 619 25.09 -16.15 -14.23
C ILE A 619 24.02 -15.08 -14.15
N LEU A 620 22.81 -15.44 -14.54
CA LEU A 620 21.65 -14.56 -14.55
C LEU A 620 21.06 -14.44 -13.14
N SER A 621 20.63 -13.23 -12.77
CA SER A 621 20.16 -12.90 -11.41
C SER A 621 18.81 -13.49 -11.01
N GLY A 622 18.17 -14.26 -11.88
CA GLY A 622 16.91 -14.93 -11.60
C GLY A 622 16.89 -16.33 -12.22
N TYR A 623 15.83 -17.08 -11.92
CA TYR A 623 15.69 -18.43 -12.43
C TYR A 623 15.36 -18.42 -13.93
N THR A 624 15.78 -19.47 -14.63
CA THR A 624 15.42 -19.64 -16.04
C THR A 624 13.97 -20.11 -16.13
N LYS A 625 13.03 -19.23 -16.52
CA LYS A 625 11.60 -19.57 -16.62
C LYS A 625 11.32 -20.82 -17.46
N GLN A 626 12.12 -21.04 -18.50
CA GLN A 626 12.01 -22.22 -19.36
C GLN A 626 12.26 -23.54 -18.62
N LEU A 627 13.01 -23.50 -17.51
CA LEU A 627 13.26 -24.66 -16.65
C LEU A 627 12.14 -24.89 -15.62
N SER A 628 11.20 -23.94 -15.46
CA SER A 628 9.92 -23.99 -14.71
C SER A 628 9.88 -24.71 -13.35
N ILE A 629 8.72 -24.67 -12.67
CA ILE A 629 8.47 -25.46 -11.45
C ILE A 629 8.21 -26.91 -11.88
N ALA A 630 9.28 -27.65 -12.12
CA ALA A 630 9.21 -29.04 -12.55
C ALA A 630 10.16 -29.92 -11.73
N ARG A 631 9.94 -31.24 -11.79
CA ARG A 631 10.86 -32.21 -11.20
C ARG A 631 12.23 -32.13 -11.88
N ALA A 632 13.29 -32.45 -11.14
CA ALA A 632 14.68 -32.34 -11.57
C ALA A 632 14.98 -33.01 -12.94
N ASP A 633 14.36 -34.15 -13.22
CA ASP A 633 14.48 -34.89 -14.48
C ASP A 633 13.90 -34.10 -15.68
N ALA A 634 12.74 -33.47 -15.49
CA ALA A 634 12.09 -32.64 -16.50
C ALA A 634 12.86 -31.33 -16.76
N GLN A 635 13.43 -30.73 -15.71
CA GLN A 635 14.29 -29.55 -15.82
C GLN A 635 15.55 -29.87 -16.64
N LEU A 636 16.23 -30.98 -16.32
CA LEU A 636 17.43 -31.42 -17.04
C LEU A 636 17.13 -31.79 -18.51
N ALA A 637 16.00 -32.45 -18.77
CA ALA A 637 15.57 -32.75 -20.15
C ALA A 637 15.31 -31.47 -20.96
N THR A 638 14.76 -30.44 -20.32
CA THR A 638 14.52 -29.14 -20.94
C THR A 638 15.83 -28.39 -21.21
N LEU A 639 16.76 -28.39 -20.26
CA LEU A 639 18.10 -27.82 -20.45
C LEU A 639 18.81 -28.47 -21.63
N ARG A 640 18.81 -29.82 -21.73
CA ARG A 640 19.40 -30.54 -22.86
C ARG A 640 18.77 -30.17 -24.21
N ARG A 641 17.47 -29.89 -24.22
CA ARG A 641 16.76 -29.43 -25.42
C ARG A 641 17.20 -28.01 -25.82
N ILE A 642 17.40 -27.12 -24.86
CA ILE A 642 17.91 -25.76 -25.10
C ILE A 642 19.33 -25.83 -25.63
N GLN A 643 20.22 -26.57 -24.95
CA GLN A 643 21.61 -26.79 -25.38
C GLN A 643 21.71 -27.34 -26.81
N LYS A 644 20.80 -28.24 -27.21
CA LYS A 644 20.77 -28.77 -28.58
C LYS A 644 20.30 -27.74 -29.62
N LYS A 645 19.39 -26.84 -29.24
CA LYS A 645 18.84 -25.81 -30.14
C LYS A 645 19.76 -24.61 -30.27
N GLN A 646 20.52 -24.30 -29.22
CA GLN A 646 21.38 -23.12 -29.09
C GLN A 646 22.74 -23.51 -28.49
N PRO A 647 23.53 -24.36 -29.18
CA PRO A 647 24.83 -24.82 -28.67
C PRO A 647 25.82 -23.67 -28.44
N GLU A 648 25.70 -22.59 -29.21
CA GLU A 648 26.53 -21.38 -29.14
C GLU A 648 26.41 -20.61 -27.81
N ILE A 649 25.27 -20.72 -27.13
CA ILE A 649 25.04 -20.10 -25.83
C ILE A 649 25.79 -20.86 -24.72
N ASN A 650 26.12 -22.13 -24.94
CA ASN A 650 26.80 -22.97 -23.97
C ASN A 650 26.17 -22.87 -22.55
N MET A 651 24.84 -22.98 -22.49
CA MET A 651 24.08 -22.92 -21.24
C MET A 651 24.37 -24.15 -20.38
N GLN A 652 24.78 -23.96 -19.13
CA GLN A 652 25.18 -25.02 -18.21
C GLN A 652 24.61 -24.78 -16.80
N ILE A 653 24.56 -25.84 -16.00
CA ILE A 653 24.32 -25.70 -14.55
C ILE A 653 25.62 -25.21 -13.91
N PRO A 654 25.61 -24.11 -13.14
CA PRO A 654 26.81 -23.66 -12.42
C PRO A 654 27.29 -24.74 -11.44
N SER A 655 28.59 -24.94 -11.35
CA SER A 655 29.17 -25.83 -10.33
C SER A 655 29.07 -25.21 -8.93
N VAL A 656 29.35 -26.00 -7.89
CA VAL A 656 29.39 -25.50 -6.50
C VAL A 656 30.50 -24.44 -6.35
N LEU A 657 31.61 -24.60 -7.08
CA LEU A 657 32.67 -23.58 -7.14
C LEU A 657 32.18 -22.28 -7.81
N ASP A 658 31.40 -22.36 -8.89
CA ASP A 658 30.87 -21.17 -9.56
C ASP A 658 29.88 -20.40 -8.65
N ALA A 659 29.10 -21.11 -7.84
CA ALA A 659 28.22 -20.50 -6.84
C ALA A 659 29.01 -19.64 -5.83
N LEU A 660 30.14 -20.16 -5.32
CA LEU A 660 31.01 -19.40 -4.40
C LEU A 660 31.65 -18.18 -5.08
N ILE A 661 32.04 -18.30 -6.36
CA ILE A 661 32.57 -17.18 -7.14
C ILE A 661 31.51 -16.10 -7.35
N LEU A 662 30.28 -16.48 -7.71
CA LEU A 662 29.15 -15.56 -7.83
C LEU A 662 28.97 -14.77 -6.53
N TRP A 663 29.00 -15.46 -5.39
CA TRP A 663 28.82 -14.86 -4.08
C TRP A 663 29.92 -13.86 -3.71
N HIS A 664 31.18 -14.20 -3.99
CA HIS A 664 32.28 -13.25 -3.84
C HIS A 664 32.19 -12.05 -4.79
N THR A 665 31.65 -12.27 -6.00
CA THR A 665 31.49 -11.23 -7.02
C THR A 665 30.43 -10.20 -6.60
N ILE A 666 29.25 -10.66 -6.19
CA ILE A 666 28.16 -9.81 -5.68
C ILE A 666 28.67 -8.97 -4.51
N ARG A 667 29.33 -9.60 -3.53
CA ARG A 667 29.90 -8.88 -2.38
C ARG A 667 30.94 -7.84 -2.79
N ALA A 668 31.76 -8.13 -3.79
CA ALA A 668 32.80 -7.21 -4.26
C ALA A 668 32.24 -5.99 -5.03
N ARG A 669 31.01 -6.08 -5.57
CA ARG A 669 30.30 -4.94 -6.18
C ARG A 669 29.82 -3.91 -5.15
N GLY A 670 29.84 -4.26 -3.86
CA GLY A 670 29.20 -3.45 -2.82
C GLY A 670 27.68 -3.57 -2.83
N ASP A 671 27.14 -4.48 -3.64
CA ASP A 671 25.75 -4.88 -3.55
C ASP A 671 25.58 -5.54 -2.19
N VAL A 672 24.72 -4.98 -1.32
CA VAL A 672 24.23 -5.76 -0.18
C VAL A 672 23.53 -6.98 -0.79
N TRP A 673 23.35 -8.06 -0.05
CA TRP A 673 22.56 -9.23 -0.49
C TRP A 673 21.05 -8.91 -0.64
N VAL A 674 20.75 -7.65 -1.01
CA VAL A 674 19.55 -6.83 -0.81
C VAL A 674 18.27 -7.57 -1.20
N GLY A 675 17.61 -8.11 -0.18
CA GLY A 675 16.15 -8.15 0.01
C GLY A 675 15.60 -6.91 0.70
N SER A 676 16.17 -5.74 0.47
CA SER A 676 15.73 -4.47 1.04
C SER A 676 15.36 -3.50 -0.09
N LEU A 677 14.11 -3.02 -0.12
CA LEU A 677 13.54 -1.98 -1.02
C LEU A 677 12.71 -2.43 -2.23
N SER A 678 12.31 -3.70 -2.32
CA SER A 678 11.10 -4.04 -3.08
C SER A 678 10.55 -5.35 -2.54
N GLY A 679 9.39 -5.33 -1.87
CA GLY A 679 8.76 -6.45 -1.17
C GLY A 679 8.35 -7.68 -2.01
N LYS A 680 9.17 -8.10 -2.97
CA LYS A 680 9.10 -9.43 -3.60
C LYS A 680 10.05 -10.37 -2.86
N LYS A 681 9.54 -11.56 -2.52
CA LYS A 681 10.33 -12.69 -2.03
C LYS A 681 11.55 -12.86 -2.93
N ASN A 682 12.72 -12.70 -2.33
CA ASN A 682 14.00 -12.65 -3.01
C ASN A 682 14.70 -14.02 -3.04
N ASP A 683 13.93 -15.09 -2.83
CA ASP A 683 14.42 -16.45 -2.61
C ASP A 683 15.22 -17.01 -3.81
N ASP A 684 15.24 -16.33 -4.96
CA ASP A 684 15.68 -16.91 -6.24
C ASP A 684 17.01 -16.39 -6.81
N ARG A 685 17.63 -15.31 -6.29
CA ARG A 685 18.74 -14.63 -7.04
C ARG A 685 20.09 -15.33 -7.05
N THR A 686 20.31 -16.26 -6.13
CA THR A 686 21.54 -17.07 -6.06
C THR A 686 21.24 -18.57 -6.02
N PHE A 687 19.98 -18.93 -6.29
CA PHE A 687 19.50 -20.29 -6.08
C PHE A 687 19.94 -21.20 -7.23
N ILE A 688 20.89 -22.07 -6.95
CA ILE A 688 21.46 -23.00 -7.92
C ILE A 688 21.18 -24.41 -7.44
N LYS A 689 20.33 -25.12 -8.19
CA LYS A 689 20.13 -26.56 -8.03
C LYS A 689 21.08 -27.28 -8.97
N HIS A 690 22.01 -28.07 -8.43
CA HIS A 690 23.05 -28.76 -9.19
C HIS A 690 22.50 -30.03 -9.87
N LEU A 691 21.54 -29.83 -10.79
CA LEU A 691 20.75 -30.86 -11.46
C LEU A 691 21.58 -31.80 -12.37
N ASP A 692 22.79 -31.38 -12.71
CA ASP A 692 23.77 -32.15 -13.45
C ASP A 692 24.48 -33.21 -12.59
N LEU A 693 24.39 -33.10 -11.25
CA LEU A 693 24.93 -34.06 -10.31
C LEU A 693 23.96 -35.20 -10.03
N ALA A 694 24.50 -36.43 -9.91
CA ALA A 694 23.70 -37.59 -9.56
C ALA A 694 23.15 -37.45 -8.13
N ALA A 695 21.86 -37.76 -7.94
CA ALA A 695 21.25 -37.72 -6.62
C ALA A 695 21.85 -38.78 -5.68
N LYS A 696 21.97 -38.45 -4.39
CA LYS A 696 22.58 -39.28 -3.34
C LYS A 696 21.61 -39.45 -2.17
N TYR A 697 21.70 -40.56 -1.45
CA TYR A 697 20.91 -40.77 -0.24
C TYR A 697 21.58 -40.12 0.97
N VAL A 698 20.80 -39.35 1.73
CA VAL A 698 21.15 -38.80 3.05
C VAL A 698 19.89 -38.91 3.91
N ASP A 699 19.98 -39.50 5.10
CA ASP A 699 18.83 -39.74 6.00
C ASP A 699 17.63 -40.41 5.30
N ASP A 700 17.87 -41.47 4.52
CA ASP A 700 16.87 -42.19 3.71
C ASP A 700 16.11 -41.34 2.68
N LYS A 701 16.58 -40.12 2.40
CA LYS A 701 16.04 -39.23 1.37
C LYS A 701 17.00 -39.06 0.21
N LEU A 702 16.48 -39.27 -1.00
CA LEU A 702 17.21 -39.00 -2.23
C LEU A 702 17.33 -37.49 -2.45
N SER A 703 18.54 -36.96 -2.42
CA SER A 703 18.85 -35.53 -2.38
C SER A 703 19.83 -35.12 -3.49
N ILE A 704 19.72 -33.88 -3.96
CA ILE A 704 20.64 -33.24 -4.91
C ILE A 704 21.18 -31.96 -4.26
N PRO A 705 22.47 -31.62 -4.43
CA PRO A 705 23.05 -30.38 -3.93
C PRO A 705 22.32 -29.14 -4.43
N VAL A 706 22.10 -28.19 -3.53
CA VAL A 706 21.65 -26.84 -3.84
C VAL A 706 22.60 -25.85 -3.19
N SER A 707 23.04 -24.83 -3.92
CA SER A 707 23.77 -23.67 -3.40
C SER A 707 22.90 -22.42 -3.48
N TRP A 708 22.74 -21.71 -2.37
CA TRP A 708 21.95 -20.48 -2.34
C TRP A 708 22.28 -19.58 -1.13
N VAL A 709 21.88 -18.32 -1.23
CA VAL A 709 21.92 -17.31 -0.18
C VAL A 709 20.53 -16.71 -0.03
N ASN A 710 20.00 -16.67 1.18
CA ASN A 710 18.72 -16.01 1.45
C ASN A 710 18.66 -15.19 2.74
N ASP A 711 17.53 -14.52 2.87
CA ASP A 711 17.08 -13.75 4.02
C ASP A 711 15.78 -14.40 4.57
N SER A 712 15.92 -15.53 5.28
CA SER A 712 14.78 -16.16 5.97
C SER A 712 14.37 -15.31 7.16
N GLY A 713 13.29 -14.55 6.98
CA GLY A 713 12.81 -13.64 8.00
C GLY A 713 12.57 -14.27 9.37
N GLY A 714 13.44 -13.93 10.33
CA GLY A 714 13.45 -14.44 11.70
C GLY A 714 14.75 -15.14 12.14
N TYR A 715 15.65 -15.48 11.21
CA TYR A 715 17.02 -15.91 11.53
C TYR A 715 18.01 -15.20 10.60
N PRO A 716 19.23 -14.90 11.06
CA PRO A 716 20.15 -14.18 10.20
C PRO A 716 20.50 -15.00 8.94
N PHE A 717 20.81 -14.29 7.84
CA PHE A 717 21.00 -14.84 6.49
C PHE A 717 21.73 -16.19 6.49
N ARG A 718 21.31 -17.10 5.61
CA ARG A 718 21.94 -18.41 5.50
C ARG A 718 22.61 -18.60 4.16
N HIS A 719 23.90 -18.93 4.18
CA HIS A 719 24.55 -19.60 3.05
C HIS A 719 24.28 -21.08 3.21
N CYS A 720 23.45 -21.65 2.35
CA CYS A 720 22.98 -23.01 2.53
C CYS A 720 23.41 -23.89 1.37
N LEU A 721 23.97 -25.03 1.74
CA LEU A 721 24.21 -26.18 0.89
C LEU A 721 23.16 -27.25 1.27
N ASP A 722 21.94 -27.16 0.73
CA ASP A 722 20.73 -27.87 1.24
C ASP A 722 19.98 -28.67 0.15
N SER A 723 18.85 -29.31 0.49
CA SER A 723 17.97 -30.12 -0.38
C SER A 723 16.49 -29.85 -0.06
N ASP A 724 15.84 -28.95 -0.82
CA ASP A 724 14.40 -28.94 -1.18
C ASP A 724 14.02 -27.57 -1.80
N SER A 725 13.80 -27.53 -3.12
CA SER A 725 13.17 -26.41 -3.87
C SER A 725 12.99 -26.78 -5.35
N VAL A 726 12.26 -25.95 -6.08
CA VAL A 726 11.83 -26.20 -7.47
C VAL A 726 12.47 -25.27 -8.52
N PHE A 727 13.26 -24.25 -8.14
CA PHE A 727 13.88 -23.30 -9.08
C PHE A 727 15.39 -23.55 -9.30
N THR A 728 15.97 -23.03 -10.39
CA THR A 728 17.42 -23.04 -10.61
C THR A 728 17.90 -21.94 -11.56
N SER A 729 19.03 -21.31 -11.23
CA SER A 729 19.80 -20.43 -12.12
C SER A 729 20.76 -21.23 -13.02
N VAL A 730 20.99 -20.73 -14.24
CA VAL A 730 21.95 -21.29 -15.19
C VAL A 730 23.13 -20.35 -15.40
N MET A 731 24.25 -20.90 -15.85
CA MET A 731 25.42 -20.18 -16.33
C MET A 731 25.47 -20.25 -17.86
N ILE A 732 25.85 -19.14 -18.48
CA ILE A 732 26.12 -19.02 -19.91
C ILE A 732 27.64 -18.93 -20.06
N GLY A 733 28.20 -19.90 -20.77
CA GLY A 733 29.65 -20.08 -20.88
C GLY A 733 30.26 -19.25 -21.98
#